data_AF-A0A3B4F082-F1
#
_entry.id   AF-A0A3B4F082-F1
#
_cell.length_a   1.000
_cell.length_b   1.000
_cell.length_c   1.000
_cell.angle_alpha   90.00
_cell.angle_beta   90.00
_cell.angle_gamma   90.00
#
_symmetry.space_group_name_H-M   'P 1'
#
loop_
_entity.id
_entity.type
_entity.pdbx_description
1 polymer ?
#
loop_
_entity_poly.entity_id
_entity_poly.type
_entity_poly.pdbx_seq_one_letter_code
_entity_poly.pdbx_strand_id
1 'polypeptide(L)'
;RHCYKCPDGGGEGGGGSEGDVKGGLTDAQRGVLEKCVHALKHAKNDSQTLAALLLISRLCPASELDKPTLRRIFEAVGLNLPARLLVTAVRGDENSGLPPDELLSLGTALLAALSTEPDMASSPQLLTTIPLLLGILANGPVFNQQKREARDLDAALAADCYLVLTVVCALPRGPEQLLSRGAISALCQAVELNQTLSHEKGLTLLGSLLSGRNKDKAWSKHTPELLSLLVRLSKDFCESTDETRLGMCGQLAQFLPPAGVAVESEELKAVVGRLWEILRPMVQAKLTPRHIGSILVLSACLLDLYGWEMAGPPKFCCLLVNRACVEVRMGLEELPGNDLTPEVQHTITGCYRIMEAAIEQACSPGVPQAAAPSQSSIATLSLQQSRNMIIYLKRKFKLTKLLPFLINYTRSHLQGGILEHSLADWMVKMSIGEDRGAWTGREALRYLLPALCHLSAEEVPRKVLLDVDTPALLVDFLSQSWTFLRGKTSVASTRDPSMETACSALLNFTVTEPERVRKDSCFRSLEALLSEALPLLVNKPRLLVLTANCCTLGLMIGRLKEGGESVEAGQRRFLSSALRFLRSALDSSSSPGPAKVSLSWEDSWDDAAELWRLSLQALGGCARAQPSITTLIREEGWLRHMLAMLHQCSALPDQLTQDALQEKRCTL
;
A
#
# COMPACT_ATOMS: atom_id res chain seq x y z
N ARG A 1 -24.16 -34.21 -13.98
CA ARG A 1 -23.93 -34.10 -15.43
C ARG A 1 -25.15 -33.44 -16.07
N HIS A 2 -25.06 -32.17 -16.49
CA HIS A 2 -25.66 -31.63 -17.72
C HIS A 2 -25.31 -30.14 -17.87
N CYS A 3 -24.95 -29.78 -19.11
CA CYS A 3 -24.41 -28.51 -19.56
C CYS A 3 -25.46 -27.39 -19.55
N TYR A 4 -25.04 -26.17 -19.19
CA TYR A 4 -25.76 -24.96 -19.56
C TYR A 4 -25.25 -24.45 -20.92
N LYS A 5 -26.14 -24.44 -21.91
CA LYS A 5 -26.03 -23.65 -23.14
C LYS A 5 -26.97 -22.44 -22.98
N CYS A 6 -26.45 -21.23 -23.17
CA CYS A 6 -27.26 -20.06 -23.50
C CYS A 6 -27.78 -20.15 -24.95
N PRO A 7 -28.86 -19.44 -25.27
CA PRO A 7 -28.72 -18.42 -26.31
C PRO A 7 -29.48 -17.10 -26.07
N ASP A 8 -29.00 -16.08 -26.77
CA ASP A 8 -29.51 -14.70 -26.91
C ASP A 8 -30.84 -14.58 -27.68
N GLY A 9 -31.49 -13.41 -27.56
CA GLY A 9 -32.32 -12.80 -28.62
C GLY A 9 -33.73 -12.39 -28.21
N GLY A 10 -34.02 -11.08 -28.15
CA GLY A 10 -35.31 -10.54 -27.68
C GLY A 10 -36.40 -10.30 -28.75
N GLY A 11 -37.52 -9.71 -28.30
CA GLY A 11 -38.50 -9.00 -29.15
C GLY A 11 -39.98 -9.36 -28.95
N GLU A 12 -40.66 -8.54 -28.14
CA GLU A 12 -42.07 -8.07 -28.20
C GLU A 12 -43.30 -9.00 -28.05
N GLY A 13 -44.12 -8.68 -27.04
CA GLY A 13 -45.55 -8.32 -27.23
C GLY A 13 -46.63 -9.38 -26.93
N GLY A 14 -47.42 -9.17 -25.87
CA GLY A 14 -48.77 -9.76 -25.74
C GLY A 14 -49.22 -10.05 -24.31
N GLY A 15 -50.07 -9.19 -23.75
CA GLY A 15 -50.70 -9.39 -22.44
C GLY A 15 -51.73 -10.51 -22.44
N GLY A 16 -51.72 -11.31 -21.38
CA GLY A 16 -52.73 -12.32 -21.06
C GLY A 16 -52.61 -12.69 -19.59
N SER A 17 -53.56 -12.20 -18.80
CA SER A 17 -53.79 -12.61 -17.41
C SER A 17 -54.38 -14.01 -17.41
N GLU A 18 -53.68 -15.01 -16.86
CA GLU A 18 -54.26 -16.17 -16.16
C GLU A 18 -53.15 -17.11 -15.65
N GLY A 19 -53.23 -17.51 -14.38
CA GLY A 19 -52.61 -18.76 -13.90
C GLY A 19 -51.31 -18.64 -13.12
N ASP A 20 -51.40 -18.21 -11.87
CA ASP A 20 -50.44 -18.53 -10.81
C ASP A 20 -50.31 -20.07 -10.70
N VAL A 21 -49.22 -20.65 -11.20
CA VAL A 21 -48.80 -22.03 -10.85
C VAL A 21 -47.35 -21.98 -10.42
N LYS A 22 -47.13 -21.51 -9.18
CA LYS A 22 -45.92 -21.81 -8.43
C LYS A 22 -45.96 -23.28 -8.02
N GLY A 23 -45.00 -24.06 -8.53
CA GLY A 23 -44.79 -25.45 -8.14
C GLY A 23 -44.62 -25.59 -6.63
N GLY A 24 -45.44 -26.44 -6.02
CA GLY A 24 -45.39 -26.84 -4.62
C GLY A 24 -45.98 -28.24 -4.47
N LEU A 25 -45.63 -28.91 -3.37
CA LEU A 25 -46.08 -30.28 -3.08
C LEU A 25 -47.62 -30.42 -3.17
N THR A 26 -48.08 -31.49 -3.82
CA THR A 26 -49.50 -31.90 -3.80
C THR A 26 -49.95 -32.25 -2.39
N ASP A 27 -51.27 -32.18 -2.12
CA ASP A 27 -51.82 -32.53 -0.80
C ASP A 27 -51.51 -33.98 -0.38
N ALA A 28 -51.45 -34.90 -1.34
CA ALA A 28 -51.03 -36.28 -1.10
C ALA A 28 -49.55 -36.36 -0.67
N GLN A 29 -48.65 -35.65 -1.37
CA GLN A 29 -47.23 -35.58 -1.00
C GLN A 29 -47.03 -34.93 0.37
N ARG A 30 -47.76 -33.84 0.68
CA ARG A 30 -47.74 -33.19 1.99
C ARG A 30 -48.20 -34.13 3.11
N GLY A 31 -49.26 -34.89 2.87
CA GLY A 31 -49.76 -35.89 3.82
C GLY A 31 -48.76 -37.03 4.07
N VAL A 32 -48.04 -37.48 3.04
CA VAL A 32 -46.97 -38.49 3.19
C VAL A 32 -45.76 -37.90 3.92
N LEU A 33 -45.35 -36.69 3.57
CA LEU A 33 -44.24 -35.98 4.19
C LEU A 33 -44.44 -35.84 5.71
N GLU A 34 -45.61 -35.41 6.17
CA GLU A 34 -45.88 -35.27 7.61
C GLU A 34 -45.83 -36.62 8.34
N LYS A 35 -46.31 -37.71 7.71
CA LYS A 35 -46.16 -39.08 8.26
C LYS A 35 -44.70 -39.50 8.35
N CYS A 36 -43.89 -39.19 7.34
CA CYS A 36 -42.46 -39.49 7.36
C CYS A 36 -41.71 -38.67 8.40
N VAL A 37 -41.99 -37.38 8.55
CA VAL A 37 -41.39 -36.53 9.60
C VAL A 37 -41.77 -37.05 10.99
N HIS A 38 -43.01 -37.47 11.18
CA HIS A 38 -43.42 -38.14 12.42
C HIS A 38 -42.65 -39.45 12.64
N ALA A 39 -42.49 -40.28 11.61
CA ALA A 39 -41.71 -41.51 11.68
C ALA A 39 -40.23 -41.25 12.01
N LEU A 40 -39.62 -40.20 11.45
CA LEU A 40 -38.24 -39.79 11.75
C LEU A 40 -38.08 -39.43 13.24
N LYS A 41 -38.99 -38.63 13.79
CA LYS A 41 -38.94 -38.21 15.21
C LYS A 41 -39.11 -39.37 16.20
N HIS A 42 -39.75 -40.46 15.78
CA HIS A 42 -40.05 -41.64 16.61
C HIS A 42 -39.26 -42.89 16.20
N ALA A 43 -38.27 -42.76 15.31
CA ALA A 43 -37.45 -43.87 14.85
C ALA A 43 -36.64 -44.46 16.02
N LYS A 44 -36.68 -45.79 16.16
CA LYS A 44 -35.96 -46.52 17.22
C LYS A 44 -34.61 -47.04 16.77
N ASN A 45 -34.38 -47.12 15.46
CA ASN A 45 -33.14 -47.62 14.88
C ASN A 45 -32.82 -46.91 13.55
N ASP A 46 -31.57 -47.03 13.12
CA ASP A 46 -31.05 -46.35 11.93
C ASP A 46 -31.76 -46.80 10.65
N SER A 47 -32.19 -48.07 10.58
CA SER A 47 -32.97 -48.60 9.46
C SER A 47 -34.31 -47.90 9.26
N GLN A 48 -35.03 -47.60 10.35
CA GLN A 48 -36.29 -46.84 10.31
C GLN A 48 -36.06 -45.40 9.84
N THR A 49 -34.99 -44.76 10.32
CA THR A 49 -34.61 -43.41 9.89
C THR A 49 -34.27 -43.36 8.40
N LEU A 50 -33.47 -44.31 7.92
CA LEU A 50 -33.10 -44.40 6.51
C LEU A 50 -34.29 -44.72 5.60
N ALA A 51 -35.19 -45.62 6.02
CA ALA A 51 -36.41 -45.94 5.27
C ALA A 51 -37.32 -44.70 5.11
N ALA A 52 -37.50 -43.92 6.18
CA ALA A 52 -38.28 -42.68 6.12
C ALA A 52 -37.61 -41.62 5.23
N LEU A 53 -36.28 -41.47 5.30
CA LEU A 53 -35.53 -40.56 4.42
C LEU A 53 -35.61 -40.94 2.94
N LEU A 54 -35.50 -42.23 2.62
CA LEU A 54 -35.64 -42.73 1.25
C LEU A 54 -37.05 -42.49 0.71
N LEU A 55 -38.08 -42.63 1.55
CA LEU A 55 -39.45 -42.35 1.14
C LEU A 55 -39.64 -40.85 0.83
N ILE A 56 -39.08 -39.98 1.68
CA ILE A 56 -39.10 -38.53 1.46
C ILE A 56 -38.38 -38.19 0.16
N SER A 57 -37.14 -38.66 -0.04
CA SER A 57 -36.35 -38.32 -1.22
C SER A 57 -36.95 -38.82 -2.54
N ARG A 58 -37.70 -39.93 -2.51
CA ARG A 58 -38.39 -40.47 -3.70
C ARG A 58 -39.69 -39.76 -4.03
N LEU A 59 -40.44 -39.30 -3.03
CA LEU A 59 -41.80 -38.76 -3.22
C LEU A 59 -41.86 -37.24 -3.19
N CYS A 60 -40.86 -36.60 -2.57
CA CYS A 60 -40.76 -35.15 -2.40
C CYS A 60 -39.34 -34.70 -2.82
N PRO A 61 -39.13 -34.33 -4.09
CA PRO A 61 -37.84 -33.84 -4.56
C PRO A 61 -37.37 -32.63 -3.73
N ALA A 62 -36.06 -32.55 -3.45
CA ALA A 62 -35.50 -31.45 -2.66
C ALA A 62 -35.76 -30.06 -3.26
N SER A 63 -35.94 -29.96 -4.58
CA SER A 63 -36.28 -28.71 -5.28
C SER A 63 -37.70 -28.22 -5.03
N GLU A 64 -38.59 -29.09 -4.57
CA GLU A 64 -40.02 -28.79 -4.31
C GLU A 64 -40.29 -28.56 -2.81
N LEU A 65 -39.28 -28.74 -1.95
CA LEU A 65 -39.35 -28.52 -0.51
C LEU A 65 -38.91 -27.10 -0.17
N ASP A 66 -39.72 -26.40 0.64
CA ASP A 66 -39.34 -25.10 1.19
C ASP A 66 -38.33 -25.25 2.33
N LYS A 67 -37.52 -24.20 2.54
CA LYS A 67 -36.45 -24.19 3.56
C LYS A 67 -36.94 -24.58 4.97
N PRO A 68 -38.09 -24.09 5.47
CA PRO A 68 -38.64 -24.51 6.76
C PRO A 68 -38.90 -26.01 6.87
N THR A 69 -39.40 -26.63 5.79
CA THR A 69 -39.65 -28.07 5.76
C THR A 69 -38.36 -28.87 5.75
N LEU A 70 -37.36 -28.46 4.96
CA LEU A 70 -36.03 -29.09 4.97
C LEU A 70 -35.38 -29.04 6.35
N ARG A 71 -35.47 -27.89 7.05
CA ARG A 71 -35.03 -27.77 8.45
C ARG A 71 -35.71 -28.77 9.37
N ARG A 72 -37.03 -28.91 9.30
CA ARG A 72 -37.78 -29.89 10.12
C ARG A 72 -37.34 -31.32 9.87
N ILE A 73 -37.03 -31.68 8.61
CA ILE A 73 -36.50 -33.00 8.27
C ILE A 73 -35.11 -33.18 8.86
N PHE A 74 -34.20 -32.22 8.66
CA PHE A 74 -32.84 -32.27 9.16
C PHE A 74 -32.75 -32.34 10.69
N GLU A 75 -33.58 -31.56 11.40
CA GLU A 75 -33.75 -31.65 12.86
C GLU A 75 -34.23 -33.04 13.30
N ALA A 76 -35.14 -33.66 12.55
CA ALA A 76 -35.64 -34.99 12.87
C ALA A 76 -34.62 -36.11 12.62
N VAL A 77 -33.72 -35.95 11.64
CA VAL A 77 -32.62 -36.90 11.37
C VAL A 77 -31.50 -36.77 12.40
N GLY A 78 -31.06 -35.54 12.65
CA GLY A 78 -29.94 -35.21 13.53
C GLY A 78 -28.57 -35.72 13.05
N LEU A 79 -27.51 -35.31 13.75
CA LEU A 79 -26.12 -35.61 13.38
C LEU A 79 -25.62 -36.98 13.87
N ASN A 80 -26.38 -37.64 14.74
CA ASN A 80 -25.99 -38.90 15.35
C ASN A 80 -25.93 -40.07 14.34
N LEU A 81 -26.92 -40.15 13.45
CA LEU A 81 -26.96 -41.19 12.42
C LEU A 81 -25.75 -41.08 11.48
N PRO A 82 -25.48 -39.93 10.83
CA PRO A 82 -24.31 -39.79 9.97
C PRO A 82 -22.98 -40.08 10.69
N ALA A 83 -22.81 -39.61 11.93
CA ALA A 83 -21.61 -39.88 12.71
C ALA A 83 -21.42 -41.39 12.98
N ARG A 84 -22.50 -42.12 13.31
CA ARG A 84 -22.45 -43.58 13.48
C ARG A 84 -22.12 -44.30 12.18
N LEU A 85 -22.70 -43.90 11.06
CA LEU A 85 -22.43 -44.49 9.75
C LEU A 85 -20.95 -44.36 9.39
N LEU A 86 -20.37 -43.16 9.57
CA LEU A 86 -18.95 -42.92 9.33
C LEU A 86 -18.05 -43.76 10.24
N VAL A 87 -18.33 -43.80 11.55
CA VAL A 87 -17.52 -44.58 12.50
C VAL A 87 -17.61 -46.08 12.19
N THR A 88 -18.78 -46.58 11.80
CA THR A 88 -18.99 -47.99 11.44
C THR A 88 -18.24 -48.35 10.17
N ALA A 89 -18.30 -47.48 9.15
CA ALA A 89 -17.55 -47.65 7.91
C ALA A 89 -16.05 -47.77 8.17
N VAL A 90 -15.48 -46.88 8.99
CA VAL A 90 -14.03 -46.87 9.31
C VAL A 90 -13.61 -48.08 10.13
N ARG A 91 -14.47 -48.59 11.02
CA ARG A 91 -14.17 -49.76 11.85
C ARG A 91 -14.18 -51.08 11.07
N GLY A 92 -14.79 -51.11 9.88
CA GLY A 92 -14.84 -52.31 9.04
C GLY A 92 -15.61 -53.47 9.69
N ASP A 93 -16.70 -53.18 10.40
CA ASP A 93 -17.50 -54.21 11.08
C ASP A 93 -18.24 -55.09 10.05
N GLU A 94 -17.87 -56.38 9.98
CA GLU A 94 -18.45 -57.37 9.06
C GLU A 94 -19.94 -57.66 9.34
N ASN A 95 -20.47 -57.26 10.51
CA ASN A 95 -21.89 -57.40 10.84
C ASN A 95 -22.78 -56.26 10.32
N SER A 96 -22.21 -55.29 9.60
CA SER A 96 -22.99 -54.22 8.99
C SER A 96 -23.72 -54.72 7.73
N GLY A 97 -25.01 -54.38 7.60
CA GLY A 97 -25.86 -54.82 6.48
C GLY A 97 -25.52 -54.17 5.12
N LEU A 98 -24.51 -53.29 5.07
CA LEU A 98 -24.06 -52.57 3.88
C LEU A 98 -22.52 -52.56 3.83
N PRO A 99 -21.90 -52.57 2.63
CA PRO A 99 -20.47 -52.41 2.47
C PRO A 99 -19.93 -51.11 3.12
N PRO A 100 -18.69 -51.09 3.64
CA PRO A 100 -18.10 -49.89 4.23
C PRO A 100 -18.08 -48.67 3.30
N ASP A 101 -17.88 -48.87 2.00
CA ASP A 101 -17.92 -47.82 0.97
C ASP A 101 -19.29 -47.13 0.89
N GLU A 102 -20.38 -47.92 0.95
CA GLU A 102 -21.74 -47.41 0.89
C GLU A 102 -22.12 -46.69 2.19
N LEU A 103 -21.70 -47.21 3.34
CA LEU A 103 -21.88 -46.54 4.63
C LEU A 103 -21.14 -45.20 4.68
N LEU A 104 -19.93 -45.14 4.12
CA LEU A 104 -19.13 -43.93 4.05
C LEU A 104 -19.78 -42.88 3.15
N SER A 105 -20.20 -43.29 1.95
CA SER A 105 -20.88 -42.43 0.98
C SER A 105 -22.19 -41.88 1.56
N LEU A 106 -23.03 -42.75 2.13
CA LEU A 106 -24.30 -42.35 2.74
C LEU A 106 -24.08 -41.43 3.96
N GLY A 107 -23.14 -41.78 4.85
CA GLY A 107 -22.82 -40.97 6.02
C GLY A 107 -22.32 -39.58 5.64
N THR A 108 -21.46 -39.48 4.63
CA THR A 108 -20.90 -38.21 4.16
C THR A 108 -21.95 -37.37 3.44
N ALA A 109 -22.76 -37.98 2.57
CA ALA A 109 -23.86 -37.30 1.87
C ALA A 109 -24.89 -36.72 2.86
N LEU A 110 -25.25 -37.48 3.90
CA LEU A 110 -26.14 -37.00 4.96
C LEU A 110 -25.50 -35.85 5.76
N LEU A 111 -24.21 -35.95 6.12
CA LEU A 111 -23.51 -34.83 6.76
C LEU A 111 -23.45 -33.60 5.87
N ALA A 112 -23.18 -33.77 4.58
CA ALA A 112 -23.13 -32.68 3.62
C ALA A 112 -24.49 -31.97 3.53
N ALA A 113 -25.58 -32.72 3.41
CA ALA A 113 -26.93 -32.18 3.44
C ALA A 113 -27.24 -31.44 4.77
N LEU A 114 -26.98 -32.07 5.92
CA LEU A 114 -27.22 -31.48 7.23
C LEU A 114 -26.36 -30.22 7.46
N SER A 115 -25.13 -30.19 6.94
CA SER A 115 -24.22 -29.04 7.08
C SER A 115 -24.75 -27.78 6.41
N THR A 116 -25.66 -27.89 5.43
CA THR A 116 -26.24 -26.71 4.77
C THR A 116 -27.05 -25.82 5.71
N GLU A 117 -27.46 -26.33 6.88
CA GLU A 117 -28.06 -25.54 7.96
C GLU A 117 -26.98 -25.02 8.93
N PRO A 118 -26.86 -23.69 9.14
CA PRO A 118 -25.78 -23.09 9.94
C PRO A 118 -25.70 -23.62 11.39
N ASP A 119 -26.84 -23.90 12.00
CA ASP A 119 -26.92 -24.42 13.38
C ASP A 119 -26.37 -25.85 13.48
N MET A 120 -26.56 -26.65 12.43
CA MET A 120 -26.01 -28.00 12.32
C MET A 120 -24.51 -27.97 12.00
N ALA A 121 -24.08 -27.08 11.10
CA ALA A 121 -22.67 -26.91 10.73
C ALA A 121 -21.78 -26.48 11.91
N SER A 122 -22.33 -25.67 12.81
CA SER A 122 -21.63 -25.20 14.01
C SER A 122 -21.71 -26.17 15.19
N SER A 123 -22.49 -27.25 15.07
CA SER A 123 -22.68 -28.23 16.14
C SER A 123 -21.38 -28.97 16.49
N PRO A 124 -21.05 -29.13 17.79
CA PRO A 124 -19.89 -29.91 18.23
C PRO A 124 -19.85 -31.32 17.64
N GLN A 125 -21.01 -31.95 17.44
CA GLN A 125 -21.11 -33.30 16.87
C GLN A 125 -20.59 -33.34 15.42
N LEU A 126 -20.97 -32.38 14.58
CA LEU A 126 -20.45 -32.29 13.21
C LEU A 126 -18.96 -31.96 13.23
N LEU A 127 -18.52 -31.04 14.09
CA LEU A 127 -17.12 -30.68 14.18
C LEU A 127 -16.20 -31.83 14.63
N THR A 128 -16.74 -32.87 15.29
CA THR A 128 -15.96 -34.07 15.64
C THR A 128 -15.70 -34.99 14.45
N THR A 129 -16.47 -34.89 13.37
CA THR A 129 -16.27 -35.71 12.15
C THR A 129 -15.26 -35.09 11.19
N ILE A 130 -14.93 -33.81 11.33
CA ILE A 130 -13.99 -33.09 10.45
C ILE A 130 -12.63 -33.79 10.28
N PRO A 131 -11.93 -34.25 11.34
CA PRO A 131 -10.65 -34.95 11.17
C PRO A 131 -10.76 -36.20 10.31
N LEU A 132 -11.90 -36.91 10.38
CA LEU A 132 -12.16 -38.08 9.55
C LEU A 132 -12.35 -37.68 8.08
N LEU A 133 -13.15 -36.64 7.80
CA LEU A 133 -13.34 -36.11 6.44
C LEU A 133 -12.02 -35.66 5.81
N LEU A 134 -11.19 -34.96 6.59
CA LEU A 134 -9.84 -34.56 6.18
C LEU A 134 -8.94 -35.77 5.89
N GLY A 135 -9.02 -36.82 6.72
CA GLY A 135 -8.28 -38.06 6.51
C GLY A 135 -8.66 -38.78 5.21
N ILE A 136 -9.96 -38.81 4.90
CA ILE A 136 -10.49 -39.39 3.65
C ILE A 136 -9.99 -38.61 2.44
N LEU A 137 -10.01 -37.27 2.49
CA LEU A 137 -9.51 -36.43 1.40
C LEU A 137 -8.00 -36.55 1.20
N ALA A 138 -7.23 -36.70 2.27
CA ALA A 138 -5.77 -36.77 2.21
C ALA A 138 -5.25 -38.14 1.75
N ASN A 139 -5.84 -39.22 2.26
CA ASN A 139 -5.29 -40.58 2.10
C ASN A 139 -6.21 -41.53 1.32
N GLY A 140 -7.40 -41.09 0.91
CA GLY A 140 -8.46 -41.97 0.44
C GLY A 140 -9.14 -42.73 1.59
N PRO A 141 -10.23 -43.46 1.29
CA PRO A 141 -10.94 -44.21 2.31
C PRO A 141 -10.13 -45.48 2.68
N VAL A 142 -9.75 -45.60 3.95
CA VAL A 142 -8.95 -46.73 4.45
C VAL A 142 -9.86 -47.70 5.20
N PHE A 143 -10.10 -48.87 4.61
CA PHE A 143 -10.86 -49.96 5.24
C PHE A 143 -9.88 -51.10 5.56
N ASN A 144 -9.62 -51.33 6.84
CA ASN A 144 -8.71 -52.34 7.39
C ASN A 144 -7.19 -52.09 7.19
N GLN A 145 -6.45 -52.17 8.31
CA GLN A 145 -5.00 -51.94 8.38
C GLN A 145 -4.16 -52.98 7.60
N GLN A 146 -4.75 -54.05 7.10
CA GLN A 146 -4.03 -55.22 6.55
C GLN A 146 -3.93 -55.28 5.02
N LYS A 147 -4.64 -54.41 4.28
CA LYS A 147 -4.50 -54.28 2.82
C LYS A 147 -4.60 -52.81 2.41
N ARG A 148 -3.45 -52.13 2.40
CA ARG A 148 -3.30 -50.79 1.82
C ARG A 148 -3.33 -50.86 0.29
N GLU A 149 -4.45 -51.28 -0.28
CA GLU A 149 -4.76 -50.96 -1.67
C GLU A 149 -5.50 -49.63 -1.62
N ALA A 150 -4.77 -48.54 -1.87
CA ALA A 150 -5.38 -47.22 -2.03
C ALA A 150 -6.34 -47.29 -3.21
N ARG A 151 -7.65 -47.30 -2.93
CA ARG A 151 -8.68 -47.16 -3.95
C ARG A 151 -8.84 -45.67 -4.26
N ASP A 152 -9.04 -45.36 -5.53
CA ASP A 152 -9.33 -43.98 -5.96
C ASP A 152 -10.57 -43.46 -5.23
N LEU A 153 -10.46 -42.26 -4.69
CA LEU A 153 -11.56 -41.62 -3.97
C LEU A 153 -12.68 -41.27 -4.95
N ASP A 154 -13.88 -41.77 -4.70
CA ASP A 154 -15.07 -41.46 -5.50
C ASP A 154 -15.35 -39.95 -5.53
N ALA A 155 -15.73 -39.44 -6.71
CA ALA A 155 -15.90 -38.02 -6.94
C ALA A 155 -17.10 -37.42 -6.19
N ALA A 156 -18.19 -38.19 -5.98
CA ALA A 156 -19.33 -37.71 -5.21
C ALA A 156 -18.97 -37.64 -3.72
N LEU A 157 -18.32 -38.69 -3.20
CA LEU A 157 -17.83 -38.71 -1.82
C LEU A 157 -16.85 -37.54 -1.55
N ALA A 158 -15.91 -37.29 -2.45
CA ALA A 158 -15.00 -36.16 -2.36
C ALA A 158 -15.74 -34.82 -2.37
N ALA A 159 -16.72 -34.67 -3.28
CA ALA A 159 -17.51 -33.44 -3.40
C ALA A 159 -18.30 -33.15 -2.11
N ASP A 160 -18.86 -34.17 -1.47
CA ASP A 160 -19.59 -34.07 -0.20
C ASP A 160 -18.66 -33.71 0.96
N CYS A 161 -17.46 -34.32 1.02
CA CYS A 161 -16.45 -33.94 2.01
C CYS A 161 -16.08 -32.45 1.88
N TYR A 162 -15.78 -31.98 0.67
CA TYR A 162 -15.47 -30.56 0.43
C TYR A 162 -16.65 -29.64 0.69
N LEU A 163 -17.90 -30.08 0.48
CA LEU A 163 -19.09 -29.30 0.79
C LEU A 163 -19.17 -29.05 2.30
N VAL A 164 -19.06 -30.10 3.13
CA VAL A 164 -19.06 -29.96 4.59
C VAL A 164 -17.97 -28.98 5.04
N LEU A 165 -16.73 -29.17 4.56
CA LEU A 165 -15.60 -28.33 4.96
C LEU A 165 -15.75 -26.88 4.50
N THR A 166 -16.25 -26.64 3.28
CA THR A 166 -16.54 -25.30 2.77
C THR A 166 -17.61 -24.59 3.60
N VAL A 167 -18.70 -25.29 3.94
CA VAL A 167 -19.77 -24.71 4.76
C VAL A 167 -19.28 -24.40 6.18
N VAL A 168 -18.51 -25.30 6.79
CA VAL A 168 -17.87 -25.03 8.07
C VAL A 168 -16.94 -23.82 7.95
N CYS A 169 -16.11 -23.74 6.90
CA CYS A 169 -15.18 -22.62 6.69
C CYS A 169 -15.90 -21.26 6.55
N ALA A 170 -17.14 -21.24 6.05
CA ALA A 170 -17.92 -20.02 5.90
C ALA A 170 -18.51 -19.50 7.24
N LEU A 171 -18.46 -20.28 8.32
CA LEU A 171 -18.94 -19.86 9.64
C LEU A 171 -17.98 -18.84 10.30
N PRO A 172 -18.47 -17.96 11.19
CA PRO A 172 -17.65 -16.92 11.84
C PRO A 172 -16.42 -17.43 12.64
N ARG A 173 -16.46 -18.67 13.14
CA ARG A 173 -15.36 -19.36 13.85
C ARG A 173 -14.87 -20.60 13.10
N GLY A 174 -15.37 -20.80 11.89
CA GLY A 174 -15.13 -21.97 11.05
C GLY A 174 -13.67 -22.17 10.67
N PRO A 175 -12.99 -21.15 10.12
CA PRO A 175 -11.59 -21.25 9.74
C PRO A 175 -10.68 -21.64 10.92
N GLU A 176 -10.89 -21.06 12.11
CA GLU A 176 -10.12 -21.43 13.30
C GLU A 176 -10.41 -22.87 13.74
N GLN A 177 -11.65 -23.32 13.63
CA GLN A 177 -12.04 -24.70 13.94
C GLN A 177 -11.40 -25.70 12.97
N LEU A 178 -11.32 -25.39 11.68
CA LEU A 178 -10.65 -26.22 10.68
C LEU A 178 -9.13 -26.25 10.89
N LEU A 179 -8.52 -25.10 11.16
CA LEU A 179 -7.09 -25.00 11.47
C LEU A 179 -6.70 -25.84 12.69
N SER A 180 -7.51 -25.78 13.76
CA SER A 180 -7.27 -26.58 14.98
C SER A 180 -7.36 -28.10 14.74
N ARG A 181 -8.00 -28.53 13.65
CA ARG A 181 -8.25 -29.94 13.30
C ARG A 181 -7.36 -30.46 12.17
N GLY A 182 -6.30 -29.73 11.81
CA GLY A 182 -5.31 -30.19 10.85
C GLY A 182 -5.71 -30.01 9.38
N ALA A 183 -6.64 -29.11 9.07
CA ALA A 183 -7.10 -28.89 7.70
C ALA A 183 -5.98 -28.51 6.73
N ILE A 184 -5.02 -27.68 7.14
CA ILE A 184 -3.90 -27.26 6.27
C ILE A 184 -3.07 -28.46 5.82
N SER A 185 -2.57 -29.26 6.78
CA SER A 185 -1.74 -30.43 6.49
C SER A 185 -2.46 -31.44 5.58
N ALA A 186 -3.72 -31.76 5.90
CA ALA A 186 -4.51 -32.70 5.11
C ALA A 186 -4.82 -32.22 3.69
N LEU A 187 -5.16 -30.94 3.51
CA LEU A 187 -5.45 -30.39 2.19
C LEU A 187 -4.17 -30.21 1.36
N CYS A 188 -3.06 -29.78 1.97
CA CYS A 188 -1.75 -29.77 1.32
C CYS A 188 -1.38 -31.18 0.83
N GLN A 189 -1.55 -32.20 1.67
CA GLN A 189 -1.30 -33.59 1.32
C GLN A 189 -2.24 -34.09 0.20
N ALA A 190 -3.52 -33.71 0.22
CA ALA A 190 -4.47 -34.08 -0.83
C ALA A 190 -4.04 -33.53 -2.20
N VAL A 191 -3.57 -32.28 -2.25
CA VAL A 191 -2.98 -31.68 -3.47
C VAL A 191 -1.64 -32.34 -3.80
N GLU A 192 -0.85 -32.67 -2.77
CA GLU A 192 0.44 -33.35 -2.93
C GLU A 192 0.31 -34.69 -3.67
N LEU A 193 -0.76 -35.43 -3.37
CA LEU A 193 -1.07 -36.73 -3.92
C LEU A 193 -2.03 -36.69 -5.12
N ASN A 194 -2.38 -35.50 -5.63
CA ASN A 194 -3.35 -35.31 -6.72
C ASN A 194 -4.69 -36.04 -6.49
N GLN A 195 -5.20 -35.97 -5.26
CA GLN A 195 -6.47 -36.59 -4.88
C GLN A 195 -7.66 -35.99 -5.64
N THR A 196 -8.77 -36.73 -5.72
CA THR A 196 -9.99 -36.32 -6.42
C THR A 196 -10.48 -34.94 -5.96
N LEU A 197 -10.67 -34.01 -6.91
CA LEU A 197 -11.09 -32.61 -6.69
C LEU A 197 -10.13 -31.75 -5.83
N SER A 198 -8.91 -32.21 -5.53
CA SER A 198 -7.94 -31.47 -4.70
C SER A 198 -7.52 -30.12 -5.29
N HIS A 199 -7.29 -30.06 -6.61
CA HIS A 199 -6.94 -28.80 -7.28
C HIS A 199 -8.13 -27.82 -7.35
N GLU A 200 -9.32 -28.29 -7.72
CA GLU A 200 -10.51 -27.43 -7.89
C GLU A 200 -11.07 -26.96 -6.54
N LYS A 201 -11.32 -27.89 -5.62
CA LYS A 201 -11.99 -27.62 -4.33
C LYS A 201 -10.99 -27.47 -3.18
N GLY A 202 -9.95 -28.29 -3.15
CA GLY A 202 -8.94 -28.26 -2.09
C GLY A 202 -8.13 -26.96 -2.07
N LEU A 203 -7.63 -26.49 -3.22
CA LEU A 203 -6.92 -25.21 -3.29
C LEU A 203 -7.84 -24.02 -2.97
N THR A 204 -9.10 -24.05 -3.40
CA THR A 204 -10.08 -23.00 -3.09
C THR A 204 -10.34 -22.91 -1.58
N LEU A 205 -10.52 -24.07 -0.92
CA LEU A 205 -10.69 -24.14 0.52
C LEU A 205 -9.42 -23.72 1.28
N LEU A 206 -8.25 -24.15 0.83
CA LEU A 206 -6.96 -23.71 1.39
C LEU A 206 -6.79 -22.18 1.27
N GLY A 207 -7.08 -21.60 0.10
CA GLY A 207 -7.04 -20.16 -0.11
C GLY A 207 -7.96 -19.40 0.85
N SER A 208 -9.15 -19.95 1.12
CA SER A 208 -10.08 -19.40 2.12
C SER A 208 -9.50 -19.46 3.53
N LEU A 209 -8.85 -20.56 3.92
CA LEU A 209 -8.19 -20.73 5.23
C LEU A 209 -6.95 -19.83 5.40
N LEU A 210 -6.25 -19.55 4.29
CA LEU A 210 -5.08 -18.67 4.23
C LEU A 210 -5.43 -17.19 4.01
N SER A 211 -6.70 -16.83 4.13
CA SER A 211 -7.17 -15.44 4.02
C SER A 211 -7.26 -14.75 5.39
N GLY A 212 -7.07 -13.42 5.40
CA GLY A 212 -7.24 -12.58 6.58
C GLY A 212 -6.36 -12.96 7.79
N ARG A 213 -6.92 -12.83 9.00
CA ARG A 213 -6.21 -12.98 10.29
C ARG A 213 -5.64 -14.38 10.58
N ASN A 214 -6.02 -15.37 9.78
CA ASN A 214 -5.65 -16.77 10.01
C ASN A 214 -4.37 -17.17 9.28
N LYS A 215 -3.96 -16.36 8.30
CA LYS A 215 -2.77 -16.60 7.47
C LYS A 215 -1.50 -16.75 8.31
N ASP A 216 -1.26 -15.85 9.26
CA ASP A 216 -0.07 -15.88 10.12
C ASP A 216 0.00 -17.17 10.96
N LYS A 217 -1.13 -17.56 11.56
CA LYS A 217 -1.22 -18.76 12.39
C LYS A 217 -1.00 -20.03 11.55
N ALA A 218 -1.59 -20.09 10.35
CA ALA A 218 -1.41 -21.21 9.44
C ALA A 218 0.07 -21.34 9.03
N TRP A 219 0.68 -20.24 8.60
CA TRP A 219 2.08 -20.19 8.20
C TRP A 219 3.06 -20.46 9.35
N SER A 220 2.76 -20.06 10.59
CA SER A 220 3.61 -20.36 11.74
C SER A 220 3.61 -21.83 12.15
N LYS A 221 2.52 -22.56 11.88
CA LYS A 221 2.31 -23.93 12.36
C LYS A 221 2.60 -24.98 11.28
N HIS A 222 2.38 -24.63 10.02
CA HIS A 222 2.43 -25.54 8.87
C HIS A 222 3.37 -25.02 7.76
N THR A 223 4.45 -24.33 8.14
CA THR A 223 5.46 -23.82 7.21
C THR A 223 5.96 -24.86 6.19
N PRO A 224 6.35 -26.09 6.57
CA PRO A 224 6.94 -27.02 5.62
C PRO A 224 5.92 -27.52 4.59
N GLU A 225 4.69 -27.81 5.00
CA GLU A 225 3.63 -28.24 4.07
C GLU A 225 3.23 -27.11 3.10
N LEU A 226 3.16 -25.88 3.61
CA LEU A 226 2.83 -24.70 2.80
C LEU A 226 3.97 -24.31 1.84
N LEU A 227 5.23 -24.44 2.26
CA LEU A 227 6.39 -24.27 1.37
C LEU A 227 6.42 -25.33 0.28
N SER A 228 6.21 -26.61 0.62
CA SER A 228 6.13 -27.69 -0.37
C SER A 228 5.04 -27.43 -1.41
N LEU A 229 3.85 -27.03 -0.94
CA LEU A 229 2.74 -26.65 -1.81
C LEU A 229 3.11 -25.45 -2.70
N LEU A 230 3.71 -24.39 -2.15
CA LEU A 230 4.10 -23.20 -2.90
C LEU A 230 5.17 -23.53 -3.96
N VAL A 231 6.13 -24.40 -3.65
CA VAL A 231 7.13 -24.89 -4.62
C VAL A 231 6.45 -25.60 -5.79
N ARG A 232 5.44 -26.44 -5.51
CA ARG A 232 4.66 -27.12 -6.54
C ARG A 232 3.85 -26.15 -7.39
N LEU A 233 3.07 -25.27 -6.77
CA LEU A 233 2.27 -24.26 -7.48
C LEU A 233 3.15 -23.33 -8.34
N SER A 234 4.36 -23.03 -7.88
CA SER A 234 5.35 -22.28 -8.66
C SER A 234 5.81 -23.05 -9.91
N LYS A 235 6.01 -24.37 -9.82
CA LYS A 235 6.36 -25.20 -10.99
C LYS A 235 5.20 -25.27 -11.97
N ASP A 236 4.00 -25.55 -11.48
CA ASP A 236 2.77 -25.61 -12.29
C ASP A 236 2.57 -24.28 -13.05
N PHE A 237 2.78 -23.15 -12.38
CA PHE A 237 2.71 -21.83 -12.99
C PHE A 237 3.75 -21.64 -14.11
N CYS A 238 5.00 -22.01 -13.88
CA CYS A 238 6.06 -21.92 -14.90
C CYS A 238 5.76 -22.78 -16.13
N GLU A 239 5.20 -23.98 -15.95
CA GLU A 239 4.93 -24.95 -17.02
C GLU A 239 3.61 -24.69 -17.76
N SER A 240 2.73 -23.86 -17.20
CA SER A 240 1.41 -23.55 -17.76
C SER A 240 1.45 -22.61 -18.99
N THR A 241 0.34 -22.53 -19.72
CA THR A 241 0.18 -21.65 -20.89
C THR A 241 -0.09 -20.19 -20.48
N ASP A 242 0.12 -19.22 -21.37
CA ASP A 242 -0.09 -17.80 -21.03
C ASP A 242 -1.50 -17.47 -20.52
N GLU A 243 -2.55 -18.09 -21.08
CA GLU A 243 -3.93 -17.89 -20.61
C GLU A 243 -4.16 -18.46 -19.21
N THR A 244 -3.59 -19.63 -18.91
CA THR A 244 -3.74 -20.28 -17.61
C THR A 244 -2.93 -19.58 -16.54
N ARG A 245 -1.72 -19.09 -16.86
CA ARG A 245 -0.89 -18.25 -15.97
C ARG A 245 -1.65 -17.04 -15.44
N LEU A 246 -2.42 -16.36 -16.29
CA LEU A 246 -3.18 -15.17 -15.89
C LEU A 246 -4.21 -15.47 -14.78
N GLY A 247 -4.87 -16.63 -14.84
CA GLY A 247 -5.79 -17.09 -13.79
C GLY A 247 -5.05 -17.47 -12.50
N MET A 248 -3.85 -18.03 -12.62
CA MET A 248 -3.05 -18.49 -11.49
C MET A 248 -2.40 -17.38 -10.67
N CYS A 249 -2.17 -16.17 -11.23
CA CYS A 249 -1.53 -15.07 -10.50
C CYS A 249 -2.27 -14.69 -9.21
N GLY A 250 -3.60 -14.59 -9.26
CA GLY A 250 -4.42 -14.27 -8.09
C GLY A 250 -4.40 -15.39 -7.05
N GLN A 251 -4.40 -16.64 -7.49
CA GLN A 251 -4.30 -17.81 -6.62
C GLN A 251 -2.94 -17.86 -5.91
N LEU A 252 -1.83 -17.73 -6.64
CA LEU A 252 -0.47 -17.75 -6.09
C LEU A 252 -0.27 -16.69 -4.99
N ALA A 253 -0.80 -15.48 -5.17
CA ALA A 253 -0.67 -14.41 -4.18
C ALA A 253 -1.29 -14.79 -2.82
N GLN A 254 -2.36 -15.61 -2.81
CA GLN A 254 -2.99 -16.09 -1.57
C GLN A 254 -2.07 -17.03 -0.80
N PHE A 255 -1.29 -17.85 -1.51
CA PHE A 255 -0.38 -18.86 -0.96
C PHE A 255 1.02 -18.32 -0.64
N LEU A 256 1.33 -17.04 -0.86
CA LEU A 256 2.61 -16.48 -0.40
C LEU A 256 2.61 -16.30 1.13
N PRO A 257 3.74 -16.50 1.83
CA PRO A 257 3.83 -16.24 3.27
C PRO A 257 3.60 -14.75 3.60
N PRO A 258 3.15 -14.42 4.82
CA PRO A 258 3.19 -13.06 5.34
C PRO A 258 4.63 -12.51 5.38
N ALA A 259 4.77 -11.19 5.25
CA ALA A 259 6.08 -10.53 5.36
C ALA A 259 6.74 -10.85 6.72
N GLY A 260 8.03 -11.17 6.70
CA GLY A 260 8.79 -11.56 7.90
C GLY A 260 8.75 -13.06 8.23
N VAL A 261 7.83 -13.83 7.65
CA VAL A 261 7.80 -15.29 7.79
C VAL A 261 8.69 -15.94 6.72
N ALA A 262 9.63 -16.79 7.15
CA ALA A 262 10.52 -17.56 6.27
C ALA A 262 11.48 -16.73 5.38
N VAL A 263 11.86 -15.51 5.82
CA VAL A 263 12.78 -14.60 5.11
C VAL A 263 14.12 -15.27 4.75
N GLU A 264 14.57 -16.25 5.54
CA GLU A 264 15.83 -16.98 5.33
C GLU A 264 15.67 -18.32 4.55
N SER A 265 14.47 -18.68 4.08
CA SER A 265 14.29 -19.93 3.31
C SER A 265 14.86 -19.79 1.90
N GLU A 266 15.87 -20.61 1.60
CA GLU A 266 16.43 -20.73 0.24
C GLU A 266 15.39 -21.30 -0.74
N GLU A 267 14.46 -22.16 -0.30
CA GLU A 267 13.37 -22.63 -1.16
C GLU A 267 12.42 -21.50 -1.56
N LEU A 268 12.04 -20.65 -0.59
CA LEU A 268 11.18 -19.50 -0.83
C LEU A 268 11.86 -18.49 -1.76
N LYS A 269 13.14 -18.21 -1.53
CA LYS A 269 13.94 -17.34 -2.41
C LYS A 269 13.98 -17.89 -3.83
N ALA A 270 14.21 -19.19 -4.00
CA ALA A 270 14.19 -19.84 -5.30
C ALA A 270 12.80 -19.77 -5.98
N VAL A 271 11.70 -19.93 -5.21
CA VAL A 271 10.34 -19.72 -5.71
C VAL A 271 10.16 -18.28 -6.22
N VAL A 272 10.47 -17.28 -5.40
CA VAL A 272 10.27 -15.87 -5.76
C VAL A 272 11.10 -15.49 -6.98
N GLY A 273 12.34 -15.98 -7.09
CA GLY A 273 13.16 -15.80 -8.29
C GLY A 273 12.49 -16.34 -9.55
N ARG A 274 12.00 -17.59 -9.53
CA ARG A 274 11.29 -18.19 -10.67
C ARG A 274 10.03 -17.41 -11.05
N LEU A 275 9.26 -16.96 -10.06
CA LEU A 275 8.04 -16.18 -10.31
C LEU A 275 8.38 -14.86 -11.01
N TRP A 276 9.43 -14.14 -10.58
CA TRP A 276 9.87 -12.92 -11.25
C TRP A 276 10.32 -13.14 -12.70
N GLU A 277 11.01 -14.25 -13.00
CA GLU A 277 11.41 -14.58 -14.39
C GLU A 277 10.20 -14.68 -15.32
N ILE A 278 9.08 -15.25 -14.86
CA ILE A 278 7.84 -15.36 -15.63
C ILE A 278 7.05 -14.04 -15.64
N LEU A 279 7.01 -13.30 -14.52
CA LEU A 279 6.23 -12.07 -14.43
C LEU A 279 6.81 -10.92 -15.24
N ARG A 280 8.13 -10.84 -15.39
CA ARG A 280 8.79 -9.76 -16.17
C ARG A 280 8.24 -9.61 -17.60
N PRO A 281 8.21 -10.68 -18.43
CA PRO A 281 7.62 -10.59 -19.78
C PRO A 281 6.10 -10.34 -19.72
N MET A 282 5.39 -10.85 -18.71
CA MET A 282 3.94 -10.61 -18.56
C MET A 282 3.61 -9.14 -18.28
N VAL A 283 4.37 -8.45 -17.42
CA VAL A 283 4.21 -7.00 -17.15
C VAL A 283 4.53 -6.14 -18.39
N GLN A 284 5.42 -6.63 -19.25
CA GLN A 284 5.78 -6.00 -20.53
C GLN A 284 4.74 -6.23 -21.63
N ALA A 285 3.96 -7.32 -21.54
CA ALA A 285 2.93 -7.65 -22.51
C ALA A 285 1.77 -6.65 -22.53
N LYS A 286 1.01 -6.66 -23.63
CA LYS A 286 -0.23 -5.88 -23.76
C LYS A 286 -1.38 -6.74 -23.25
N LEU A 287 -1.87 -6.42 -22.05
CA LEU A 287 -2.91 -7.18 -21.36
C LEU A 287 -4.15 -6.33 -21.10
N THR A 288 -5.29 -6.98 -20.81
CA THR A 288 -6.52 -6.32 -20.36
C THR A 288 -6.38 -5.85 -18.89
N PRO A 289 -7.14 -4.83 -18.45
CA PRO A 289 -7.11 -4.32 -17.06
C PRO A 289 -7.28 -5.42 -15.99
N ARG A 290 -8.21 -6.36 -16.22
CA ARG A 290 -8.44 -7.48 -15.31
C ARG A 290 -7.20 -8.38 -15.14
N HIS A 291 -6.50 -8.65 -16.23
CA HIS A 291 -5.33 -9.54 -16.24
C HIS A 291 -4.08 -8.86 -15.67
N ILE A 292 -3.88 -7.57 -15.99
CA ILE A 292 -2.76 -6.81 -15.42
C ILE A 292 -2.95 -6.59 -13.91
N GLY A 293 -4.18 -6.42 -13.42
CA GLY A 293 -4.46 -6.28 -11.99
C GLY A 293 -3.93 -7.44 -11.14
N SER A 294 -4.25 -8.68 -11.51
CA SER A 294 -3.75 -9.88 -10.80
C SER A 294 -2.22 -9.99 -10.83
N ILE A 295 -1.57 -9.61 -11.94
CA ILE A 295 -0.11 -9.59 -12.07
C ILE A 295 0.51 -8.56 -11.11
N LEU A 296 -0.09 -7.36 -11.02
CA LEU A 296 0.39 -6.30 -10.15
C LEU A 296 0.19 -6.64 -8.68
N VAL A 297 -0.93 -7.26 -8.31
CA VAL A 297 -1.16 -7.76 -6.95
C VAL A 297 -0.08 -8.79 -6.57
N LEU A 298 0.17 -9.77 -7.43
CA LEU A 298 1.24 -10.75 -7.18
C LEU A 298 2.62 -10.07 -7.08
N SER A 299 2.90 -9.12 -7.98
CA SER A 299 4.16 -8.36 -7.95
C SER A 299 4.35 -7.60 -6.64
N ALA A 300 3.29 -6.99 -6.11
CA ALA A 300 3.32 -6.32 -4.80
C ALA A 300 3.67 -7.29 -3.67
N CYS A 301 3.02 -8.46 -3.65
CA CYS A 301 3.31 -9.49 -2.65
C CYS A 301 4.76 -10.01 -2.73
N LEU A 302 5.34 -10.13 -3.94
CA LEU A 302 6.74 -10.54 -4.09
C LEU A 302 7.73 -9.47 -3.62
N LEU A 303 7.40 -8.18 -3.82
CA LEU A 303 8.19 -7.07 -3.27
C LEU A 303 8.16 -7.07 -1.74
N ASP A 304 7.05 -7.45 -1.11
CA ASP A 304 6.97 -7.58 0.36
C ASP A 304 7.86 -8.66 0.95
N LEU A 305 8.18 -9.69 0.17
CA LEU A 305 9.02 -10.81 0.63
C LEU A 305 10.52 -10.50 0.52
N TYR A 306 10.97 -10.02 -0.65
CA TYR A 306 12.41 -9.85 -0.94
C TYR A 306 12.77 -8.49 -1.54
N GLY A 307 11.87 -7.51 -1.51
CA GLY A 307 12.11 -6.18 -2.04
C GLY A 307 12.43 -6.16 -3.53
N TRP A 308 13.19 -5.14 -3.95
CA TRP A 308 13.47 -4.88 -5.37
C TRP A 308 14.62 -5.70 -5.95
N GLU A 309 15.43 -6.35 -5.12
CA GLU A 309 16.64 -7.05 -5.56
C GLU A 309 16.32 -8.16 -6.57
N MET A 310 15.25 -8.92 -6.31
CA MET A 310 14.83 -10.04 -7.16
C MET A 310 13.93 -9.60 -8.33
N ALA A 311 13.38 -8.38 -8.28
CA ALA A 311 12.41 -7.91 -9.27
C ALA A 311 13.03 -7.78 -10.67
N GLY A 312 14.29 -7.37 -10.76
CA GLY A 312 15.04 -7.31 -12.01
C GLY A 312 15.76 -5.99 -12.24
N PRO A 313 16.15 -5.67 -13.49
CA PRO A 313 16.95 -4.49 -13.77
C PRO A 313 16.17 -3.19 -13.49
N PRO A 314 16.83 -2.06 -13.18
CA PRO A 314 16.17 -0.80 -12.84
C PRO A 314 15.12 -0.34 -13.88
N LYS A 315 15.39 -0.57 -15.17
CA LYS A 315 14.46 -0.27 -16.27
C LYS A 315 13.13 -1.02 -16.13
N PHE A 316 13.18 -2.28 -15.68
CA PHE A 316 11.98 -3.08 -15.41
C PHE A 316 11.26 -2.57 -14.16
N CYS A 317 11.99 -2.25 -13.08
CA CYS A 317 11.39 -1.69 -11.86
C CYS A 317 10.61 -0.40 -12.17
N CYS A 318 11.17 0.48 -13.01
CA CYS A 318 10.49 1.69 -13.47
C CYS A 318 9.21 1.38 -14.26
N LEU A 319 9.24 0.36 -15.12
CA LEU A 319 8.06 -0.09 -15.87
C LEU A 319 6.97 -0.61 -14.93
N LEU A 320 7.34 -1.41 -13.92
CA LEU A 320 6.40 -1.98 -12.96
C LEU A 320 5.67 -0.88 -12.19
N VAL A 321 6.40 0.12 -11.68
CA VAL A 321 5.81 1.30 -11.02
C VAL A 321 4.92 2.07 -11.99
N ASN A 322 5.35 2.28 -13.24
CA ASN A 322 4.53 2.96 -14.24
C ASN A 322 3.23 2.19 -14.54
N ARG A 323 3.27 0.86 -14.61
CA ARG A 323 2.08 0.01 -14.77
C ARG A 323 1.14 0.14 -13.57
N ALA A 324 1.68 0.10 -12.35
CA ALA A 324 0.90 0.35 -11.13
C ALA A 324 0.20 1.73 -11.15
N CYS A 325 0.91 2.79 -11.54
CA CYS A 325 0.32 4.12 -11.67
C CYS A 325 -0.80 4.18 -12.73
N VAL A 326 -0.65 3.48 -13.86
CA VAL A 326 -1.67 3.43 -14.91
C VAL A 326 -2.93 2.75 -14.39
N GLU A 327 -2.82 1.60 -13.72
CA GLU A 327 -3.97 0.87 -13.23
C GLU A 327 -4.70 1.59 -12.08
N VAL A 328 -3.98 2.31 -11.20
CA VAL A 328 -4.62 3.19 -10.21
C VAL A 328 -5.46 4.26 -10.89
N ARG A 329 -4.93 4.87 -11.96
CA ARG A 329 -5.69 5.87 -12.72
C ARG A 329 -6.91 5.23 -13.40
N MET A 330 -6.74 4.11 -14.11
CA MET A 330 -7.84 3.43 -14.79
C MET A 330 -8.94 3.02 -13.80
N GLY A 331 -8.57 2.41 -12.67
CA GLY A 331 -9.52 1.97 -11.65
C GLY A 331 -10.25 3.10 -10.92
N LEU A 332 -9.69 4.30 -10.86
CA LEU A 332 -10.34 5.48 -10.25
C LEU A 332 -11.11 6.34 -11.26
N GLU A 333 -10.75 6.32 -12.55
CA GLU A 333 -11.40 7.12 -13.60
C GLU A 333 -12.62 6.42 -14.24
N GLU A 334 -12.69 5.09 -14.24
CA GLU A 334 -13.75 4.32 -14.92
C GLU A 334 -14.98 3.98 -14.03
N LEU A 335 -15.15 4.60 -12.86
CA LEU A 335 -16.22 4.27 -11.90
C LEU A 335 -17.63 4.67 -12.40
N PRO A 336 -18.51 3.72 -12.77
CA PRO A 336 -19.92 3.99 -13.02
C PRO A 336 -20.68 3.80 -11.70
N GLY A 337 -20.81 4.87 -10.92
CA GLY A 337 -21.39 4.81 -9.57
C GLY A 337 -20.31 4.60 -8.50
N ASN A 338 -20.54 5.13 -7.30
CA ASN A 338 -19.53 5.33 -6.24
C ASN A 338 -18.92 4.05 -5.61
N ASP A 339 -19.17 2.85 -6.14
CA ASP A 339 -18.79 1.59 -5.50
C ASP A 339 -17.68 0.87 -6.28
N LEU A 340 -16.54 0.65 -5.62
CA LEU A 340 -15.42 -0.13 -6.14
C LEU A 340 -15.73 -1.63 -6.04
N THR A 341 -15.56 -2.39 -7.13
CA THR A 341 -15.63 -3.85 -7.02
C THR A 341 -14.43 -4.38 -6.21
N PRO A 342 -14.56 -5.54 -5.53
CA PRO A 342 -13.46 -6.12 -4.76
C PRO A 342 -12.19 -6.32 -5.59
N GLU A 343 -12.32 -6.70 -6.85
CA GLU A 343 -11.18 -6.94 -7.75
C GLU A 343 -10.41 -5.64 -8.05
N VAL A 344 -11.14 -4.54 -8.28
CA VAL A 344 -10.54 -3.22 -8.49
C VAL A 344 -9.91 -2.73 -7.19
N GLN A 345 -10.54 -2.94 -6.03
CA GLN A 345 -9.98 -2.58 -4.73
C GLN A 345 -8.66 -3.32 -4.46
N HIS A 346 -8.61 -4.63 -4.70
CA HIS A 346 -7.39 -5.42 -4.54
C HIS A 346 -6.29 -4.95 -5.50
N THR A 347 -6.64 -4.67 -6.76
CA THR A 347 -5.70 -4.16 -7.77
C THR A 347 -5.10 -2.82 -7.35
N ILE A 348 -5.95 -1.86 -6.97
CA ILE A 348 -5.53 -0.53 -6.52
C ILE A 348 -4.65 -0.64 -5.27
N THR A 349 -5.01 -1.49 -4.32
CA THR A 349 -4.23 -1.74 -3.10
C THR A 349 -2.84 -2.28 -3.43
N GLY A 350 -2.75 -3.29 -4.30
CA GLY A 350 -1.46 -3.82 -4.76
C GLY A 350 -0.62 -2.78 -5.51
N CYS A 351 -1.25 -1.93 -6.32
CA CYS A 351 -0.55 -0.85 -7.01
C CYS A 351 -0.01 0.22 -6.07
N TYR A 352 -0.77 0.61 -5.04
CA TYR A 352 -0.28 1.50 -3.99
C TYR A 352 0.91 0.89 -3.25
N ARG A 353 0.85 -0.41 -2.95
CA ARG A 353 1.97 -1.11 -2.31
C ARG A 353 3.23 -1.13 -3.17
N ILE A 354 3.12 -1.32 -4.49
CA ILE A 354 4.26 -1.19 -5.42
C ILE A 354 4.87 0.21 -5.37
N MET A 355 4.03 1.26 -5.38
CA MET A 355 4.49 2.64 -5.30
C MET A 355 5.15 2.94 -3.95
N GLU A 356 4.59 2.45 -2.86
CA GLU A 356 5.14 2.55 -1.51
C GLU A 356 6.50 1.85 -1.42
N ALA A 357 6.60 0.60 -1.87
CA ALA A 357 7.87 -0.14 -1.91
C ALA A 357 8.94 0.61 -2.73
N ALA A 358 8.55 1.28 -3.82
CA ALA A 358 9.48 2.08 -4.62
C ALA A 358 9.96 3.32 -3.86
N ILE A 359 9.07 3.95 -3.08
CA ILE A 359 9.41 5.06 -2.19
C ILE A 359 10.32 4.56 -1.07
N GLU A 360 10.00 3.47 -0.38
CA GLU A 360 10.82 2.83 0.67
C GLU A 360 12.27 2.58 0.20
N GLN A 361 12.42 2.00 -0.99
CA GLN A 361 13.72 1.73 -1.59
C GLN A 361 14.49 3.00 -1.93
N ALA A 362 13.80 4.05 -2.38
CA ALA A 362 14.41 5.36 -2.64
C ALA A 362 14.76 6.11 -1.35
N CYS A 363 14.09 5.78 -0.24
CA CYS A 363 14.25 6.40 1.07
C CYS A 363 15.31 5.72 1.96
N SER A 364 15.74 4.51 1.61
CA SER A 364 16.73 3.74 2.36
C SER A 364 18.14 4.34 2.21
N PRO A 365 18.83 4.75 3.30
CA PRO A 365 20.21 5.21 3.20
C PRO A 365 21.09 4.05 2.74
N GLY A 366 21.73 4.20 1.58
CA GLY A 366 22.73 3.23 1.13
C GLY A 366 23.80 3.05 2.20
N VAL A 367 24.07 1.81 2.60
CA VAL A 367 25.17 1.49 3.52
C VAL A 367 26.47 2.07 2.94
N PRO A 368 27.27 2.85 3.68
CA PRO A 368 28.56 3.31 3.19
C PRO A 368 29.48 2.10 3.01
N GLN A 369 29.73 1.76 1.74
CA GLN A 369 30.62 0.67 1.38
C GLN A 369 32.06 1.07 1.76
N ALA A 370 32.63 0.36 2.73
CA ALA A 370 33.99 0.59 3.19
C ALA A 370 35.01 0.24 2.07
N ALA A 371 35.86 1.22 1.74
CA ALA A 371 37.19 1.15 1.14
C ALA A 371 37.50 0.08 0.05
N ALA A 372 37.31 0.48 -1.23
CA ALA A 372 38.14 0.25 -2.44
C ALA A 372 38.37 -1.18 -3.02
N PRO A 373 38.88 -1.34 -4.29
CA PRO A 373 38.87 -0.49 -5.49
C PRO A 373 38.31 -1.15 -6.78
N SER A 374 37.99 -0.31 -7.78
CA SER A 374 37.86 -0.60 -9.23
C SER A 374 36.86 -1.65 -9.74
N GLN A 375 35.94 -1.16 -10.60
CA GLN A 375 35.16 -1.88 -11.62
C GLN A 375 34.22 -2.99 -11.15
N SER A 376 33.01 -2.60 -10.75
CA SER A 376 31.75 -3.14 -11.30
C SER A 376 30.59 -2.41 -10.63
N SER A 377 29.81 -1.72 -11.45
CA SER A 377 28.71 -0.85 -11.04
C SER A 377 27.52 -1.68 -10.54
N ILE A 378 27.58 -2.15 -9.31
CA ILE A 378 26.42 -2.69 -8.59
C ILE A 378 26.38 -2.02 -7.22
N ALA A 379 25.52 -1.02 -7.06
CA ALA A 379 24.84 -0.69 -5.82
C ALA A 379 24.01 0.58 -5.99
N THR A 380 22.77 0.54 -5.48
CA THR A 380 21.90 1.68 -5.14
C THR A 380 21.40 2.56 -6.29
N LEU A 381 20.06 2.64 -6.41
CA LEU A 381 19.36 3.63 -7.24
C LEU A 381 19.86 5.04 -6.86
N SER A 382 20.56 5.71 -7.77
CA SER A 382 21.12 7.03 -7.46
C SER A 382 20.03 8.10 -7.37
N LEU A 383 20.25 9.15 -6.57
CA LEU A 383 19.39 10.34 -6.45
C LEU A 383 19.07 11.00 -7.82
N GLN A 384 19.89 10.73 -8.83
CA GLN A 384 19.70 11.16 -10.22
C GLN A 384 18.72 10.25 -10.99
N GLN A 385 18.64 8.97 -10.64
CA GLN A 385 17.68 8.01 -11.19
C GLN A 385 16.28 8.21 -10.57
N SER A 386 16.17 8.55 -9.29
CA SER A 386 14.89 8.99 -8.69
C SER A 386 14.42 10.33 -9.27
N ARG A 387 15.33 11.27 -9.54
CA ARG A 387 15.05 12.49 -10.33
C ARG A 387 14.55 12.17 -11.74
N ASN A 388 15.17 11.22 -12.45
CA ASN A 388 14.73 10.81 -13.79
C ASN A 388 13.38 10.10 -13.78
N MET A 389 13.08 9.32 -12.73
CA MET A 389 11.78 8.71 -12.49
C MET A 389 10.69 9.77 -12.30
N ILE A 390 10.97 10.81 -11.49
CA ILE A 390 10.07 11.94 -11.26
C ILE A 390 9.93 12.80 -12.53
N ILE A 391 10.99 13.03 -13.29
CA ILE A 391 10.95 13.74 -14.58
C ILE A 391 10.14 12.94 -15.62
N TYR A 392 10.22 11.60 -15.60
CA TYR A 392 9.42 10.72 -16.44
C TYR A 392 7.93 10.76 -16.04
N LEU A 393 7.62 10.72 -14.73
CA LEU A 393 6.27 10.93 -14.19
C LEU A 393 5.73 12.33 -14.54
N LYS A 394 6.57 13.37 -14.47
CA LYS A 394 6.28 14.77 -14.85
C LYS A 394 5.93 14.91 -16.33
N ARG A 395 6.51 14.09 -17.22
CA ARG A 395 6.28 14.13 -18.67
C ARG A 395 5.04 13.37 -19.15
N LYS A 396 4.53 12.39 -18.40
CA LYS A 396 3.43 11.51 -18.86
C LYS A 396 2.15 11.53 -18.03
N PHE A 397 2.16 11.99 -16.78
CA PHE A 397 0.99 11.95 -15.90
C PHE A 397 0.45 13.34 -15.56
N LYS A 398 -0.88 13.46 -15.50
CA LYS A 398 -1.58 14.57 -14.83
C LYS A 398 -1.39 14.43 -13.30
N LEU A 399 -0.16 14.70 -12.83
CA LEU A 399 0.24 14.64 -11.41
C LEU A 399 -0.69 15.47 -10.50
N THR A 400 -1.36 16.46 -11.07
CA THR A 400 -2.43 17.26 -10.45
C THR A 400 -3.52 16.45 -9.75
N LYS A 401 -3.85 15.24 -10.20
CA LYS A 401 -4.88 14.42 -9.54
C LYS A 401 -4.38 13.68 -8.29
N LEU A 402 -3.08 13.37 -8.22
CA LEU A 402 -2.46 12.61 -7.12
C LEU A 402 -1.93 13.53 -6.02
N LEU A 403 -1.58 14.77 -6.37
CA LEU A 403 -1.06 15.77 -5.44
C LEU A 403 -1.91 15.95 -4.17
N PRO A 404 -3.25 16.04 -4.23
CA PRO A 404 -4.07 16.17 -3.03
C PRO A 404 -3.92 15.03 -2.04
N PHE A 405 -3.83 13.80 -2.53
CA PHE A 405 -3.64 12.62 -1.69
C PHE A 405 -2.27 12.66 -1.00
N LEU A 406 -1.18 12.89 -1.74
CA LEU A 406 0.17 12.92 -1.18
C LEU A 406 0.36 14.08 -0.18
N ILE A 407 -0.23 15.24 -0.45
CA ILE A 407 -0.19 16.37 0.49
C ILE A 407 -1.00 16.09 1.74
N ASN A 408 -2.20 15.51 1.63
CA ASN A 408 -3.01 15.17 2.81
C ASN A 408 -2.38 14.04 3.64
N TYR A 409 -1.73 13.07 3.00
CA TYR A 409 -0.96 12.02 3.67
C TYR A 409 0.24 12.62 4.44
N THR A 410 1.04 13.46 3.80
CA THR A 410 2.18 14.12 4.48
C THR A 410 1.71 15.04 5.61
N ARG A 411 0.57 15.71 5.44
CA ARG A 411 -0.07 16.54 6.48
C ARG A 411 -0.51 15.72 7.69
N SER A 412 -1.20 14.61 7.51
CA SER A 412 -1.67 13.78 8.63
C SER A 412 -0.50 13.25 9.47
N HIS A 413 0.63 12.92 8.83
CA HIS A 413 1.84 12.48 9.53
C HIS A 413 2.67 13.61 10.16
N LEU A 414 2.62 14.84 9.62
CA LEU A 414 3.32 15.99 10.21
C LEU A 414 2.54 16.60 11.40
N GLN A 415 1.22 16.61 11.33
CA GLN A 415 0.32 17.19 12.35
C GLN A 415 -0.15 16.15 13.39
N GLY A 416 0.05 14.85 13.10
CA GLY A 416 -0.37 13.73 13.94
C GLY A 416 0.47 13.54 15.20
N GLY A 417 0.19 14.34 16.22
CA GLY A 417 -0.06 13.79 17.54
C GLY A 417 -1.58 13.61 17.68
N ILE A 418 -2.04 12.42 18.10
CA ILE A 418 -3.32 12.14 18.80
C ILE A 418 -4.38 11.23 18.10
N LEU A 419 -4.33 10.86 16.81
CA LEU A 419 -5.39 9.95 16.27
C LEU A 419 -5.02 8.64 15.58
N GLU A 420 -3.75 8.31 15.36
CA GLU A 420 -3.37 6.94 14.96
C GLU A 420 -2.09 6.47 15.68
N HIS A 421 -2.24 6.09 16.94
CA HIS A 421 -1.27 5.29 17.70
C HIS A 421 -1.10 3.84 17.16
N SER A 422 -1.49 3.57 15.91
CA SER A 422 -1.55 2.22 15.38
C SER A 422 -0.37 1.88 14.48
N LEU A 423 -0.03 2.70 13.47
CA LEU A 423 0.94 2.31 12.44
C LEU A 423 2.40 2.54 12.86
N ALA A 424 2.72 3.69 13.47
CA ALA A 424 4.08 4.00 13.91
C ALA A 424 4.53 3.10 15.08
N ASP A 425 3.65 2.84 16.06
CA ASP A 425 3.92 1.90 17.16
C ASP A 425 3.99 0.45 16.65
N TRP A 426 3.24 0.10 15.60
CA TRP A 426 3.34 -1.20 14.92
C TRP A 426 4.67 -1.33 14.18
N MET A 427 5.15 -0.28 13.50
CA MET A 427 6.43 -0.30 12.80
C MET A 427 7.65 -0.23 13.72
N VAL A 428 7.55 0.46 14.87
CA VAL A 428 8.56 0.41 15.93
C VAL A 428 8.61 -1.00 16.55
N LYS A 429 7.46 -1.65 16.76
CA LYS A 429 7.41 -3.05 17.21
C LYS A 429 7.93 -4.06 16.18
N MET A 430 7.89 -3.72 14.89
CA MET A 430 8.34 -4.57 13.78
C MET A 430 9.78 -4.28 13.33
N SER A 431 10.44 -3.26 13.88
CA SER A 431 11.82 -2.90 13.55
C SER A 431 12.81 -3.82 14.25
N ILE A 432 13.36 -4.78 13.50
CA ILE A 432 14.43 -5.67 13.96
C ILE A 432 15.77 -5.02 13.59
N GLY A 433 16.36 -4.29 14.53
CA GLY A 433 17.70 -3.73 14.44
C GLY A 433 17.92 -2.63 15.47
N GLU A 434 18.89 -2.82 16.36
CA GLU A 434 19.20 -1.88 17.45
C GLU A 434 19.77 -0.52 16.97
N ASP A 435 20.03 -0.33 15.67
CA ASP A 435 20.70 0.87 15.14
C ASP A 435 20.08 1.49 13.86
N ARG A 436 18.85 1.11 13.47
CA ARG A 436 18.10 1.83 12.42
C ARG A 436 17.07 2.75 13.06
N GLY A 437 17.29 4.06 12.96
CA GLY A 437 16.38 5.08 13.50
C GLY A 437 14.93 4.82 13.07
N ALA A 438 14.04 4.69 14.06
CA ALA A 438 12.62 4.42 13.85
C ALA A 438 11.98 5.41 12.85
N TRP A 439 11.27 4.89 11.84
CA TRP A 439 10.47 5.72 10.94
C TRP A 439 9.30 6.33 11.73
N THR A 440 9.32 7.65 11.91
CA THR A 440 8.30 8.35 12.71
C THR A 440 7.17 8.95 11.87
N GLY A 441 7.12 8.68 10.55
CA GLY A 441 6.21 9.33 9.59
C GLY A 441 6.49 10.83 9.38
N ARG A 442 7.13 11.51 10.33
CA ARG A 442 7.50 12.95 10.29
C ARG A 442 8.44 13.34 9.15
N GLU A 443 9.09 12.37 8.51
CA GLU A 443 10.00 12.63 7.39
C GLU A 443 9.34 12.53 6.01
N ALA A 444 8.07 12.10 5.93
CA ALA A 444 7.37 11.90 4.65
C ALA A 444 7.41 13.14 3.75
N LEU A 445 7.27 14.35 4.34
CA LEU A 445 7.37 15.60 3.60
C LEU A 445 8.76 15.83 3.02
N ARG A 446 9.84 15.45 3.71
CA ARG A 446 11.23 15.65 3.26
C ARG A 446 11.49 14.98 1.91
N TYR A 447 10.86 13.82 1.67
CA TYR A 447 10.96 13.10 0.42
C TYR A 447 10.16 13.75 -0.72
N LEU A 448 9.08 14.45 -0.40
CA LEU A 448 8.27 15.19 -1.37
C LEU A 448 8.88 16.54 -1.75
N LEU A 449 9.67 17.16 -0.87
CA LEU A 449 10.18 18.54 -1.04
C LEU A 449 10.88 18.82 -2.38
N PRO A 450 11.77 17.96 -2.91
CA PRO A 450 12.37 18.20 -4.22
C PRO A 450 11.32 18.29 -5.35
N ALA A 451 10.28 17.45 -5.29
CA ALA A 451 9.19 17.50 -6.26
C ALA A 451 8.33 18.76 -6.05
N LEU A 452 7.98 19.09 -4.81
CA LEU A 452 7.20 20.29 -4.50
C LEU A 452 7.91 21.58 -4.91
N CYS A 453 9.24 21.64 -4.80
CA CYS A 453 10.03 22.77 -5.28
C CYS A 453 9.89 22.96 -6.79
N HIS A 454 9.85 21.90 -7.59
CA HIS A 454 9.64 22.02 -9.03
C HIS A 454 8.18 22.27 -9.41
N LEU A 455 7.23 21.66 -8.68
CA LEU A 455 5.80 21.75 -8.97
C LEU A 455 5.20 23.10 -8.57
N SER A 456 5.73 23.73 -7.52
CA SER A 456 5.33 25.09 -7.11
C SER A 456 5.70 26.15 -8.16
N ALA A 457 6.72 25.92 -8.99
CA ALA A 457 7.09 26.84 -10.07
C ALA A 457 6.14 26.76 -11.28
N GLU A 458 5.46 25.63 -11.48
CA GLU A 458 4.67 25.32 -12.67
C GLU A 458 3.18 25.69 -12.44
N GLU A 459 2.54 26.38 -13.39
CA GLU A 459 1.21 26.98 -13.17
C GLU A 459 0.12 25.99 -12.77
N VAL A 460 -0.04 24.91 -13.53
CA VAL A 460 -1.10 23.92 -13.35
C VAL A 460 -0.98 23.15 -12.02
N PRO A 461 0.17 22.53 -11.67
CA PRO A 461 0.32 21.89 -10.37
C PRO A 461 0.37 22.88 -9.21
N ARG A 462 0.88 24.11 -9.38
CA ARG A 462 0.83 25.14 -8.34
C ARG A 462 -0.61 25.40 -7.88
N LYS A 463 -1.57 25.56 -8.80
CA LYS A 463 -2.99 25.75 -8.44
C LYS A 463 -3.51 24.62 -7.55
N VAL A 464 -3.19 23.37 -7.87
CA VAL A 464 -3.56 22.23 -7.03
C VAL A 464 -2.90 22.28 -5.65
N LEU A 465 -1.61 22.59 -5.59
CA LEU A 465 -0.88 22.71 -4.32
C LEU A 465 -1.49 23.82 -3.43
N LEU A 466 -1.97 24.89 -4.04
CA LEU A 466 -2.68 25.98 -3.37
C LEU A 466 -4.05 25.51 -2.86
N ASP A 467 -4.82 24.77 -3.65
CA ASP A 467 -6.15 24.26 -3.27
C ASP A 467 -6.08 23.34 -2.04
N VAL A 468 -5.00 22.58 -1.92
CA VAL A 468 -4.78 21.66 -0.79
C VAL A 468 -3.92 22.26 0.31
N ASP A 469 -3.72 23.58 0.30
CA ASP A 469 -3.01 24.36 1.31
C ASP A 469 -1.58 23.89 1.65
N THR A 470 -0.82 23.54 0.60
CA THR A 470 0.59 23.15 0.72
C THR A 470 1.47 24.25 1.37
N PRO A 471 1.26 25.56 1.13
CA PRO A 471 2.06 26.60 1.80
C PRO A 471 2.03 26.50 3.33
N ALA A 472 0.85 26.31 3.93
CA ALA A 472 0.73 26.14 5.38
C ALA A 472 1.51 24.92 5.88
N LEU A 473 1.43 23.79 5.16
CA LEU A 473 2.19 22.58 5.48
C LEU A 473 3.72 22.82 5.48
N LEU A 474 4.22 23.57 4.49
CA LEU A 474 5.65 23.92 4.40
C LEU A 474 6.08 24.87 5.52
N VAL A 475 5.22 25.81 5.91
CA VAL A 475 5.47 26.74 7.03
C VAL A 475 5.49 25.98 8.36
N ASP A 476 4.57 25.04 8.58
CA ASP A 476 4.56 24.16 9.75
C ASP A 476 5.86 23.35 9.84
N PHE A 477 6.28 22.74 8.73
CA PHE A 477 7.52 22.00 8.65
C PHE A 477 8.76 22.85 8.97
N LEU A 478 8.85 24.05 8.40
CA LEU A 478 9.94 24.98 8.69
C LEU A 478 9.93 25.42 10.14
N SER A 479 8.75 25.67 10.72
CA SER A 479 8.61 26.08 12.12
C SER A 479 9.10 24.98 13.07
N GLN A 480 8.66 23.74 12.86
CA GLN A 480 9.11 22.58 13.64
C GLN A 480 10.62 22.36 13.47
N SER A 481 11.11 22.36 12.23
CA SER A 481 12.54 22.16 11.95
C SER A 481 13.42 23.25 12.59
N TRP A 482 12.94 24.50 12.58
CA TRP A 482 13.61 25.61 13.22
C TRP A 482 13.64 25.50 14.75
N THR A 483 12.52 25.12 15.41
CA THR A 483 12.51 24.91 16.87
C THR A 483 13.53 23.84 17.29
N PHE A 484 13.63 22.75 16.53
CA PHE A 484 14.63 21.71 16.75
C PHE A 484 16.07 22.22 16.55
N LEU A 485 16.31 23.00 15.50
CA LEU A 485 17.63 23.57 15.19
C LEU A 485 18.08 24.62 16.21
N ARG A 486 17.15 25.40 16.77
CA ARG A 486 17.43 26.38 17.82
C ARG A 486 17.89 25.72 19.12
N GLY A 487 17.32 24.56 19.46
CA GLY A 487 17.68 23.82 20.68
C GLY A 487 19.08 23.20 20.69
N LYS A 488 19.78 23.17 19.54
CA LYS A 488 21.12 22.57 19.40
C LYS A 488 22.25 23.59 19.51
N THR A 489 23.36 23.19 20.13
CA THR A 489 24.60 23.99 20.22
C THR A 489 25.24 24.19 18.83
N SER A 490 26.03 25.27 18.68
CA SER A 490 26.67 25.70 17.41
C SER A 490 27.44 24.57 16.69
N VAL A 491 28.09 23.68 17.45
CA VAL A 491 28.92 22.58 16.92
C VAL A 491 28.07 21.43 16.35
N ALA A 492 26.84 21.23 16.84
CA ALA A 492 25.92 20.15 16.46
C ALA A 492 24.88 20.55 15.39
N SER A 493 24.93 21.80 14.89
CA SER A 493 24.04 22.30 13.85
C SER A 493 24.48 21.78 12.47
N THR A 494 24.01 20.60 12.07
CA THR A 494 24.25 20.03 10.73
C THR A 494 23.36 20.71 9.68
N ARG A 495 23.89 20.88 8.46
CA ARG A 495 23.11 21.36 7.28
C ARG A 495 21.90 20.45 7.07
N ASP A 496 20.71 21.03 6.91
CA ASP A 496 19.48 20.31 6.53
C ASP A 496 18.99 20.82 5.16
N PRO A 497 19.33 20.12 4.05
CA PRO A 497 18.90 20.49 2.71
C PRO A 497 17.37 20.52 2.53
N SER A 498 16.62 19.85 3.41
CA SER A 498 15.16 19.85 3.39
C SER A 498 14.62 21.24 3.74
N MET A 499 15.19 21.92 4.73
CA MET A 499 14.80 23.28 5.08
C MET A 499 15.12 24.26 3.94
N GLU A 500 16.28 24.10 3.30
CA GLU A 500 16.67 24.89 2.11
C GLU A 500 15.65 24.70 0.98
N THR A 501 15.27 23.45 0.68
CA THR A 501 14.32 23.13 -0.39
C THR A 501 12.90 23.62 -0.07
N ALA A 502 12.47 23.55 1.20
CA ALA A 502 11.18 24.08 1.64
C ALA A 502 11.11 25.61 1.48
N CYS A 503 12.19 26.32 1.83
CA CYS A 503 12.31 27.76 1.57
C CYS A 503 12.22 28.08 0.08
N SER A 504 12.90 27.31 -0.79
CA SER A 504 12.82 27.48 -2.24
C SER A 504 11.41 27.23 -2.80
N ALA A 505 10.70 26.22 -2.30
CA ALA A 505 9.30 25.99 -2.68
C ALA A 505 8.38 27.15 -2.24
N LEU A 506 8.56 27.67 -1.02
CA LEU A 506 7.84 28.84 -0.52
C LEU A 506 8.18 30.13 -1.28
N LEU A 507 9.42 30.26 -1.75
CA LEU A 507 9.84 31.37 -2.60
C LEU A 507 9.08 31.36 -3.94
N ASN A 508 8.86 30.18 -4.55
CA ASN A 508 8.05 30.08 -5.77
C ASN A 508 6.63 30.60 -5.54
N PHE A 509 5.96 30.20 -4.46
CA PHE A 509 4.63 30.73 -4.11
C PHE A 509 4.68 32.24 -3.85
N THR A 510 5.73 32.72 -3.16
CA THR A 510 5.89 34.16 -2.85
C THR A 510 6.02 35.01 -4.11
N VAL A 511 6.74 34.50 -5.12
CA VAL A 511 6.95 35.16 -6.41
C VAL A 511 5.70 35.11 -7.27
N THR A 512 5.03 33.96 -7.32
CA THR A 512 3.97 33.68 -8.30
C THR A 512 2.57 34.06 -7.81
N GLU A 513 2.34 34.15 -6.50
CA GLU A 513 1.01 34.34 -5.90
C GLU A 513 0.97 35.50 -4.87
N PRO A 514 1.36 36.74 -5.25
CA PRO A 514 1.54 37.86 -4.30
C PRO A 514 0.26 38.24 -3.55
N GLU A 515 -0.91 38.13 -4.19
CA GLU A 515 -2.20 38.40 -3.54
C GLU A 515 -2.50 37.42 -2.42
N ARG A 516 -2.13 36.15 -2.59
CA ARG A 516 -2.32 35.15 -1.55
C ARG A 516 -1.37 35.37 -0.38
N VAL A 517 -0.12 35.73 -0.66
CA VAL A 517 0.89 36.07 0.38
C VAL A 517 0.40 37.20 1.29
N ARG A 518 -0.25 38.23 0.74
CA ARG A 518 -0.77 39.37 1.53
C ARG A 518 -1.94 38.99 2.44
N LYS A 519 -2.78 38.04 2.02
CA LYS A 519 -4.05 37.71 2.69
C LYS A 519 -3.93 36.54 3.66
N ASP A 520 -3.16 35.52 3.29
CA ASP A 520 -3.11 34.25 3.99
C ASP A 520 -2.26 34.33 5.28
N SER A 521 -2.82 33.81 6.38
CA SER A 521 -2.20 33.88 7.70
C SER A 521 -0.93 33.04 7.83
N CYS A 522 -0.75 32.00 6.99
CA CYS A 522 0.46 31.18 7.02
C CYS A 522 1.71 31.99 6.65
N PHE A 523 1.60 32.95 5.72
CA PHE A 523 2.72 33.82 5.35
C PHE A 523 3.05 34.87 6.42
N ARG A 524 2.08 35.27 7.24
CA ARG A 524 2.36 36.09 8.45
C ARG A 524 3.14 35.28 9.49
N SER A 525 2.77 34.02 9.67
CA SER A 525 3.48 33.09 10.56
C SER A 525 4.91 32.84 10.06
N LEU A 526 5.08 32.68 8.74
CA LEU A 526 6.38 32.58 8.08
C LEU A 526 7.22 33.86 8.28
N GLU A 527 6.64 35.05 8.12
CA GLU A 527 7.37 36.29 8.35
C GLU A 527 7.86 36.41 9.81
N ALA A 528 7.01 36.06 10.78
CA ALA A 528 7.40 36.02 12.18
C ALA A 528 8.54 35.04 12.43
N LEU A 529 8.45 33.83 11.86
CA LEU A 529 9.50 32.80 11.91
C LEU A 529 10.83 33.33 11.34
N LEU A 530 10.81 33.93 10.15
CA LEU A 530 12.00 34.47 9.49
C LEU A 530 12.62 35.63 10.27
N SER A 531 11.79 36.52 10.84
CA SER A 531 12.21 37.64 11.68
C SER A 531 12.88 37.21 12.98
N GLU A 532 12.59 36.00 13.43
CA GLU A 532 13.19 35.37 14.60
C GLU A 532 14.42 34.53 14.23
N ALA A 533 14.39 33.85 13.08
CA ALA A 533 15.41 32.91 12.65
C ALA A 533 16.65 33.58 12.06
N LEU A 534 16.47 34.57 11.18
CA LEU A 534 17.58 35.19 10.44
C LEU A 534 18.66 35.78 11.36
N PRO A 535 18.34 36.57 12.42
CA PRO A 535 19.36 37.13 13.30
C PRO A 535 20.24 36.08 13.98
N LEU A 536 19.70 34.88 14.21
CA LEU A 536 20.41 33.75 14.82
C LEU A 536 21.22 32.96 13.79
N LEU A 537 20.67 32.79 12.58
CA LEU A 537 21.29 32.07 11.47
C LEU A 537 22.54 32.78 10.93
N VAL A 538 22.55 34.13 10.88
CA VAL A 538 23.70 34.92 10.41
C VAL A 538 24.99 34.63 11.20
N ASN A 539 24.88 34.14 12.44
CA ASN A 539 26.03 33.78 13.28
C ASN A 539 26.42 32.29 13.18
N LYS A 540 25.81 31.52 12.26
CA LYS A 540 26.05 30.08 12.06
C LYS A 540 26.60 29.83 10.63
N PRO A 541 27.92 29.93 10.40
CA PRO A 541 28.50 29.84 9.06
C PRO A 541 28.22 28.50 8.34
N ARG A 542 28.08 27.39 9.08
CA ARG A 542 27.71 26.08 8.51
C ARG A 542 26.32 26.02 7.88
N LEU A 543 25.48 27.01 8.15
CA LEU A 543 24.10 27.11 7.66
C LEU A 543 23.93 28.30 6.70
N LEU A 544 25.00 28.73 6.04
CA LEU A 544 25.01 29.90 5.16
C LEU A 544 23.96 29.79 4.05
N VAL A 545 23.84 28.63 3.39
CA VAL A 545 22.85 28.41 2.32
C VAL A 545 21.41 28.54 2.84
N LEU A 546 21.11 27.99 4.02
CA LEU A 546 19.82 28.19 4.67
C LEU A 546 19.59 29.66 5.06
N THR A 547 20.64 30.35 5.53
CA THR A 547 20.60 31.78 5.86
C THR A 547 20.26 32.62 4.62
N ALA A 548 20.88 32.30 3.48
CA ALA A 548 20.59 32.94 2.19
C ALA A 548 19.14 32.69 1.77
N ASN A 549 18.64 31.46 1.88
CA ASN A 549 17.24 31.12 1.60
C ASN A 549 16.26 31.93 2.46
N CYS A 550 16.48 31.98 3.78
CA CYS A 550 15.63 32.74 4.71
C CYS A 550 15.69 34.25 4.44
N CYS A 551 16.88 34.78 4.15
CA CYS A 551 17.09 36.19 3.81
C CYS A 551 16.30 36.56 2.54
N THR A 552 16.47 35.78 1.47
CA THR A 552 15.77 35.98 0.20
C THR A 552 14.26 35.90 0.37
N LEU A 553 13.76 34.85 1.02
CA LEU A 553 12.33 34.64 1.22
C LEU A 553 11.70 35.80 2.01
N GLY A 554 12.34 36.24 3.09
CA GLY A 554 11.81 37.33 3.92
C GLY A 554 11.84 38.69 3.21
N LEU A 555 12.87 39.00 2.42
CA LEU A 555 12.90 40.21 1.59
C LEU A 555 11.85 40.16 0.46
N MET A 556 11.60 38.99 -0.10
CA MET A 556 10.58 38.79 -1.15
C MET A 556 9.16 38.89 -0.62
N ILE A 557 8.92 38.54 0.64
CA ILE A 557 7.67 38.85 1.35
C ILE A 557 7.62 40.35 1.68
N GLY A 558 8.70 40.92 2.20
CA GLY A 558 8.79 42.32 2.61
C GLY A 558 8.47 43.32 1.49
N ARG A 559 8.90 43.04 0.25
CA ARG A 559 8.59 43.90 -0.91
C ARG A 559 7.11 43.94 -1.30
N LEU A 560 6.29 43.03 -0.76
CA LEU A 560 4.84 42.98 -1.01
C LEU A 560 4.05 43.82 0.01
N LYS A 561 4.70 44.31 1.07
CA LYS A 561 4.06 45.12 2.10
C LYS A 561 3.74 46.52 1.59
N GLU A 562 2.57 47.01 1.97
CA GLU A 562 2.18 48.40 1.73
C GLU A 562 2.77 49.33 2.80
N GLY A 563 2.96 50.60 2.45
CA GLY A 563 3.68 51.58 3.27
C GLY A 563 2.95 51.89 4.59
N GLY A 564 3.60 51.58 5.72
CA GLY A 564 3.27 52.13 7.04
C GLY A 564 4.22 53.26 7.43
N GLU A 565 3.77 54.16 8.30
CA GLU A 565 4.57 55.32 8.76
C GLU A 565 5.83 54.90 9.52
N SER A 566 5.87 53.70 10.11
CA SER A 566 7.01 53.19 10.88
C SER A 566 7.24 51.69 10.66
N VAL A 567 8.51 51.30 10.56
CA VAL A 567 8.94 49.89 10.47
C VAL A 567 8.73 49.22 11.84
N GLU A 568 7.98 48.12 11.87
CA GLU A 568 7.76 47.31 13.07
C GLU A 568 9.10 46.81 13.66
N ALA A 569 9.17 46.62 14.98
CA ALA A 569 10.40 46.19 15.65
C ALA A 569 10.96 44.85 15.11
N GLY A 570 10.07 43.88 14.82
CA GLY A 570 10.43 42.60 14.22
C GLY A 570 11.01 42.75 12.80
N GLN A 571 10.34 43.56 11.96
CA GLN A 571 10.77 43.85 10.59
C GLN A 571 12.10 44.60 10.56
N ARG A 572 12.30 45.58 11.46
CA ARG A 572 13.59 46.30 11.60
C ARG A 572 14.71 45.33 11.95
N ARG A 573 14.51 44.44 12.92
CA ARG A 573 15.49 43.42 13.32
C ARG A 573 15.84 42.46 12.18
N PHE A 574 14.83 42.04 11.40
CA PHE A 574 15.04 41.23 10.20
C PHE A 574 15.90 41.98 9.17
N LEU A 575 15.50 43.20 8.80
CA LEU A 575 16.18 44.02 7.80
C LEU A 575 17.62 44.36 8.19
N SER A 576 17.88 44.73 9.45
CA SER A 576 19.25 44.96 9.94
C SER A 576 20.11 43.69 9.83
N SER A 577 19.54 42.52 10.12
CA SER A 577 20.24 41.23 9.97
C SER A 577 20.50 40.88 8.51
N ALA A 578 19.53 41.12 7.62
CA ALA A 578 19.65 40.92 6.18
C ALA A 578 20.74 41.83 5.58
N LEU A 579 20.78 43.12 5.95
CA LEU A 579 21.81 44.06 5.50
C LEU A 579 23.21 43.60 5.94
N ARG A 580 23.36 43.20 7.20
CA ARG A 580 24.63 42.66 7.72
C ARG A 580 25.08 41.41 6.95
N PHE A 581 24.15 40.50 6.68
CA PHE A 581 24.41 39.28 5.92
C PHE A 581 24.84 39.58 4.49
N LEU A 582 24.09 40.42 3.76
CA LEU A 582 24.39 40.79 2.37
C LEU A 582 25.73 41.50 2.25
N ARG A 583 26.09 42.33 3.25
CA ARG A 583 27.39 42.99 3.32
C ARG A 583 28.55 42.00 3.45
N SER A 584 28.34 40.86 4.10
CA SER A 584 29.41 39.91 4.44
C SER A 584 29.92 39.04 3.30
N ALA A 585 29.32 39.14 2.11
CA ALA A 585 29.61 38.26 0.99
C ALA A 585 30.85 38.66 0.18
N LEU A 586 31.23 39.94 0.19
CA LEU A 586 32.31 40.48 -0.63
C LEU A 586 33.35 41.20 0.25
N ASP A 587 34.63 40.92 0.01
CA ASP A 587 35.77 41.56 0.68
C ASP A 587 36.58 42.43 -0.31
N SER A 588 36.97 43.64 0.13
CA SER A 588 37.91 44.53 -0.60
C SER A 588 39.34 44.50 -0.05
N SER A 589 39.68 43.49 0.76
CA SER A 589 40.96 43.44 1.50
C SER A 589 42.22 43.41 0.62
N SER A 590 42.10 43.18 -0.68
CA SER A 590 43.20 43.22 -1.66
C SER A 590 43.08 44.42 -2.61
N SER A 591 43.36 45.64 -2.14
CA SER A 591 43.56 46.80 -3.01
C SER A 591 45.01 46.90 -3.52
N PRO A 592 45.26 47.17 -4.82
CA PRO A 592 44.30 47.28 -5.93
C PRO A 592 44.08 45.92 -6.62
N GLY A 593 42.83 45.44 -6.65
CA GLY A 593 42.45 44.15 -7.24
C GLY A 593 40.94 43.97 -7.40
N PRO A 594 40.47 42.89 -8.06
CA PRO A 594 39.05 42.58 -8.17
C PRO A 594 38.45 42.30 -6.79
N ALA A 595 37.19 42.70 -6.57
CA ALA A 595 36.43 42.29 -5.39
C ALA A 595 36.36 40.77 -5.36
N LYS A 596 36.66 40.15 -4.21
CA LYS A 596 36.59 38.70 -4.05
C LYS A 596 35.43 38.33 -3.15
N VAL A 597 34.89 37.14 -3.37
CA VAL A 597 33.99 36.50 -2.42
C VAL A 597 34.75 36.32 -1.10
N SER A 598 34.13 36.72 0.01
CA SER A 598 34.75 36.61 1.32
C SER A 598 35.04 35.14 1.64
N LEU A 599 36.14 34.86 2.39
CA LEU A 599 36.54 33.49 2.73
C LEU A 599 35.43 32.67 3.42
N SER A 600 34.54 33.34 4.15
CA SER A 600 33.40 32.69 4.82
C SER A 600 32.29 32.20 3.89
N TRP A 601 32.31 32.64 2.63
CA TRP A 601 31.34 32.30 1.59
C TRP A 601 31.90 31.37 0.52
N GLU A 602 33.23 31.22 0.42
CA GLU A 602 33.91 30.53 -0.68
C GLU A 602 33.38 29.09 -0.88
N ASP A 603 33.26 28.31 0.19
CA ASP A 603 32.79 26.91 0.15
C ASP A 603 31.31 26.75 -0.25
N SER A 604 30.51 27.82 -0.17
CA SER A 604 29.05 27.78 -0.40
C SER A 604 28.59 28.79 -1.45
N TRP A 605 29.52 29.46 -2.14
CA TRP A 605 29.20 30.52 -3.07
C TRP A 605 28.37 30.01 -4.25
N ASP A 606 28.74 28.86 -4.82
CA ASP A 606 28.01 28.26 -5.95
C ASP A 606 26.54 27.94 -5.60
N ASP A 607 26.27 27.55 -4.35
CA ASP A 607 24.92 27.26 -3.86
C ASP A 607 24.14 28.54 -3.46
N ALA A 608 24.83 29.62 -3.07
CA ALA A 608 24.23 30.81 -2.44
C ALA A 608 24.25 32.09 -3.29
N ALA A 609 25.07 32.17 -4.34
CA ALA A 609 25.27 33.39 -5.12
C ALA A 609 23.98 33.93 -5.74
N GLU A 610 23.17 33.05 -6.35
CA GLU A 610 21.88 33.45 -6.94
C GLU A 610 20.89 33.95 -5.89
N LEU A 611 20.86 33.32 -4.70
CA LEU A 611 20.03 33.79 -3.59
C LEU A 611 20.49 35.15 -3.09
N TRP A 612 21.80 35.40 -3.01
CA TRP A 612 22.36 36.69 -2.64
C TRP A 612 21.99 37.78 -3.66
N ARG A 613 22.12 37.52 -4.96
CA ARG A 613 21.71 38.45 -6.03
C ARG A 613 20.21 38.74 -5.96
N LEU A 614 19.38 37.71 -5.81
CA LEU A 614 17.93 37.85 -5.69
C LEU A 614 17.54 38.63 -4.41
N SER A 615 18.26 38.43 -3.31
CA SER A 615 18.08 39.21 -2.08
C SER A 615 18.37 40.70 -2.30
N LEU A 616 19.44 41.06 -3.01
CA LEU A 616 19.71 42.46 -3.37
C LEU A 616 18.57 43.03 -4.22
N GLN A 617 18.08 42.27 -5.20
CA GLN A 617 16.94 42.67 -6.01
C GLN A 617 15.71 42.95 -5.14
N ALA A 618 15.36 42.02 -4.25
CA ALA A 618 14.25 42.11 -3.33
C ALA A 618 14.37 43.29 -2.35
N LEU A 619 15.58 43.57 -1.84
CA LEU A 619 15.84 44.70 -0.93
C LEU A 619 15.49 46.05 -1.57
N GLY A 620 15.88 46.26 -2.83
CA GLY A 620 15.46 47.49 -3.53
C GLY A 620 13.94 47.53 -3.80
N GLY A 621 13.29 46.37 -3.95
CA GLY A 621 11.83 46.28 -3.96
C GLY A 621 11.20 46.72 -2.64
N CYS A 622 11.78 46.31 -1.51
CA CYS A 622 11.36 46.74 -0.17
C CYS A 622 11.48 48.26 -0.01
N ALA A 623 12.62 48.85 -0.40
CA ALA A 623 12.84 50.29 -0.31
C ALA A 623 11.85 51.11 -1.16
N ARG A 624 11.47 50.60 -2.35
CA ARG A 624 10.43 51.22 -3.20
C ARG A 624 9.05 51.12 -2.59
N ALA A 625 8.72 49.98 -1.98
CA ALA A 625 7.42 49.75 -1.35
C ALA A 625 7.27 50.56 -0.04
N GLN A 626 8.37 50.75 0.69
CA GLN A 626 8.38 51.38 2.01
C GLN A 626 9.57 52.35 2.16
N PRO A 627 9.37 53.67 1.97
CA PRO A 627 10.45 54.67 2.02
C PRO A 627 11.23 54.71 3.35
N SER A 628 10.61 54.32 4.46
CA SER A 628 11.23 54.22 5.79
C SER A 628 12.32 53.12 5.88
N ILE A 629 12.40 52.22 4.90
CA ILE A 629 13.52 51.26 4.80
C ILE A 629 14.78 51.96 4.27
N THR A 630 14.66 52.97 3.41
CA THR A 630 15.82 53.71 2.87
C THR A 630 16.56 54.46 3.97
N THR A 631 15.86 54.96 4.99
CA THR A 631 16.49 55.55 6.18
C THR A 631 17.24 54.49 6.98
N LEU A 632 16.67 53.31 7.17
CA LEU A 632 17.33 52.19 7.86
C LEU A 632 18.60 51.72 7.14
N ILE A 633 18.55 51.56 5.80
CA ILE A 633 19.72 51.16 4.99
C ILE A 633 20.88 52.16 5.16
N ARG A 634 20.56 53.44 5.29
CA ARG A 634 21.52 54.52 5.51
C ARG A 634 22.11 54.47 6.91
N GLU A 635 21.27 54.30 7.93
CA GLU A 635 21.66 54.21 9.34
C GLU A 635 22.59 53.01 9.61
N GLU A 636 22.29 51.86 9.01
CA GLU A 636 23.13 50.64 9.11
C GLU A 636 24.45 50.75 8.33
N GLY A 637 24.67 51.85 7.60
CA GLY A 637 25.91 52.13 6.86
C GLY A 637 26.16 51.19 5.68
N TRP A 638 25.16 50.39 5.27
CA TRP A 638 25.30 49.39 4.21
C TRP A 638 25.65 50.04 2.86
N LEU A 639 24.92 51.09 2.46
CA LEU A 639 25.16 51.80 1.20
C LEU A 639 26.56 52.43 1.15
N ARG A 640 26.99 53.06 2.26
CA ARG A 640 28.32 53.66 2.37
C ARG A 640 29.42 52.60 2.20
N HIS A 641 29.25 51.44 2.82
CA HIS A 641 30.19 50.34 2.68
C HIS A 641 30.25 49.81 1.24
N MET A 642 29.11 49.56 0.60
CA MET A 642 29.06 49.07 -0.78
C MET A 642 29.66 50.05 -1.78
N LEU A 643 29.43 51.36 -1.60
CA LEU A 643 30.05 52.39 -2.46
C LEU A 643 31.57 52.46 -2.24
N ALA A 644 32.05 52.35 -1.00
CA ALA A 644 33.48 52.31 -0.70
C ALA A 644 34.15 51.07 -1.33
N MET A 645 33.53 49.90 -1.22
CA MET A 645 33.94 48.66 -1.88
C MET A 645 34.05 48.84 -3.40
N LEU A 646 32.99 49.34 -4.04
CA LEU A 646 32.95 49.56 -5.50
C LEU A 646 33.99 50.59 -5.98
N HIS A 647 34.38 51.55 -5.12
CA HIS A 647 35.41 52.53 -5.46
C HIS A 647 36.83 51.95 -5.35
N GLN A 648 37.04 50.95 -4.48
CA GLN A 648 38.34 50.33 -4.22
C GLN A 648 38.66 49.15 -5.16
N CYS A 649 37.65 48.57 -5.80
CA CYS A 649 37.80 47.39 -6.65
C CYS A 649 37.90 47.75 -8.13
N SER A 650 38.80 47.09 -8.86
CA SER A 650 38.97 47.29 -10.32
C SER A 650 37.97 46.50 -11.17
N ALA A 651 37.42 45.41 -10.62
CA ALA A 651 36.37 44.57 -11.21
C ALA A 651 35.58 43.84 -10.10
N LEU A 652 34.38 43.35 -10.43
CA LEU A 652 33.54 42.52 -9.55
C LEU A 652 33.76 41.02 -9.87
N PRO A 653 33.30 40.09 -9.01
CA PRO A 653 33.58 38.65 -9.16
C PRO A 653 33.06 38.05 -10.48
N ASP A 654 31.93 38.56 -10.98
CA ASP A 654 31.29 38.10 -12.21
C ASP A 654 30.31 39.18 -12.75
N GLN A 655 29.93 39.07 -14.03
CA GLN A 655 29.04 40.02 -14.70
C GLN A 655 27.63 40.09 -14.07
N LEU A 656 27.10 38.96 -13.58
CA LEU A 656 25.76 38.91 -12.97
C LEU A 656 25.73 39.66 -11.63
N THR A 657 26.81 39.57 -10.86
CA THR A 657 27.01 40.35 -9.63
C THR A 657 27.12 41.84 -9.91
N GLN A 658 27.76 42.23 -11.03
CA GLN A 658 27.81 43.62 -11.47
C GLN A 658 26.43 44.16 -11.83
N ASP A 659 25.66 43.42 -12.62
CA ASP A 659 24.32 43.82 -13.06
C ASP A 659 23.38 43.99 -11.85
N ALA A 660 23.42 43.04 -10.90
CA ALA A 660 22.61 43.09 -9.67
C ALA A 660 22.92 44.32 -8.79
N LEU A 661 24.20 44.71 -8.67
CA LEU A 661 24.61 45.90 -7.91
C LEU A 661 24.31 47.20 -8.65
N GLN A 662 24.41 47.21 -9.98
CA GLN A 662 24.13 48.39 -10.79
C GLN A 662 22.64 48.74 -10.81
N GLU A 663 21.74 47.75 -10.85
CA GLU A 663 20.29 47.96 -10.69
C GLU A 663 19.95 48.64 -9.34
N LYS A 664 20.72 48.34 -8.28
CA LYS A 664 20.49 48.93 -6.95
C LYS A 664 20.99 50.36 -6.81
N ARG A 665 22.11 50.73 -7.44
CA ARG A 665 22.62 52.12 -7.43
C ARG A 665 21.61 53.13 -7.99
N CYS A 666 20.70 52.70 -8.85
CA CYS A 666 19.64 53.55 -9.41
C CYS A 666 18.37 53.57 -8.55
N THR A 667 18.21 52.64 -7.61
CA THR A 667 16.98 52.44 -6.82
C THR A 667 17.09 52.95 -5.38
N LEU A 668 18.30 52.93 -4.80
CA LEU A 668 18.65 53.39 -3.45
C LEU A 668 19.46 54.68 -3.53
#